data_AF-A0A524G6S2-F1
#
_entry.id   AF-A0A524G6S2-F1
#
_cell.length_a   1.000
_cell.length_b   1.000
_cell.length_c   1.000
_cell.angle_alpha   90.00
_cell.angle_beta   90.00
_cell.angle_gamma   90.00
#
_symmetry.space_group_name_H-M   'P 1'
#
loop_
_entity.id
_entity.type
_entity.pdbx_description
1 polymer ?
#
loop_
_entity_poly.entity_id
_entity_poly.type
_entity_poly.pdbx_seq_one_letter_code
_entity_poly.pdbx_strand_id
1 'polypeptide(L)'
;MNRPDTPKELSPKRKRMMDMILALGGLKEEQAIPASKVSEAIDNLKNELAPLVDDIIAFPGSYFTKFLSASKNLDLPSEIKNNSVLRDAISTLEATVEISTTDALQGLLKSLKTALEVSESAGTEKDAFGETLQEITSKINSDPEMALFLLQQNLGITTRYGQPPCHVECPAGVRTQRFVNLTRDKRFDEALELMRSTYPFAGTLGRVCNAPCESRCQRGLIDQPVSIRNLHRFLADNERAKSKKKTPTPSLDKEEKIAVIGAGPAGIGCAYDLLRMGYPVTIFESKPKNGGLLRYGIPSYRLPRDVLDEEISYVQQIGAEILNNQHITKPSELLTKGFSAVFVGTGASSSRKLRIDGEDAKGVFHALEFLDDINMGKKINLGKRVAVIGGGNAAIDSARVALRIGASEVSIVYRRSREEMPAIETEIEDAEHEGIVLKILSSPVKILTDGGKATGIQCIKMELGEPDASGRRRPVPMPNSEFDIEVDSIVVAIGQGIDADDYFSDLEYTEWGLIQADSKSFQTSVQGVFAGGDAVSGPATVVKAVGAGKKAAISIDQYLRGEPVSQEIPTYDAIVASVDADKAQAKGDQRATMPVLAPEIRATTFDEVELGFDKKMAPIEASRCINCSISNMDVTVYGGRIDPEASQPMMKKFLQDEVERGTILALVREKGALTSKDLTDKTGIPQDKVFLHLVQMKRNEDLVIVGEEHGYVLYDVLRTATEAEITLQTVTNTALQLATAQKELETLLSDLKAEDIGKLAGSLETFSRSRDKLSKVGLHGSVIAESILNEIEEKIRSAVLLAYRTRAKLPSTRPKVTVDELTDVDVPSVLEEYKSQMGYAPLLGFGTIEWTHSRCLGCKSCELECPEDAIKLTPVLRIPEIFEFADEDLAELPINRGLFYKTVQSLATTKPTDNIVLEKESPGFGSVEVDLWLCVACRTCVRRCPGPVDGALVLDLKWSLPEVVRQITSQT
;
A
#
# COMPACT_ATOMS: atom_id res chain seq x y z
N MET A 1 -33.01 -18.06 67.02
CA MET A 1 -33.67 -16.77 67.27
C MET A 1 -34.40 -16.38 66.00
N ASN A 2 -35.73 -16.54 66.03
CA ASN A 2 -36.65 -16.10 65.00
C ASN A 2 -36.49 -14.58 64.80
N ARG A 3 -36.17 -14.15 63.58
CA ARG A 3 -36.61 -12.83 63.11
C ARG A 3 -37.86 -13.05 62.27
N PRO A 4 -38.94 -12.28 62.50
CA PRO A 4 -40.21 -12.54 61.85
C PRO A 4 -40.09 -12.24 60.36
N ASP A 5 -40.67 -13.11 59.53
CA ASP A 5 -41.07 -12.76 58.17
C ASP A 5 -42.10 -11.62 58.25
N THR A 6 -41.61 -10.39 58.34
CA THR A 6 -42.40 -9.24 57.92
C THR A 6 -42.59 -9.38 56.41
N PRO A 7 -43.83 -9.54 55.91
CA PRO A 7 -44.07 -9.55 54.48
C PRO A 7 -43.47 -8.27 53.93
N LYS A 8 -42.54 -8.39 52.97
CA LYS A 8 -42.03 -7.21 52.26
C LYS A 8 -43.24 -6.46 51.75
N GLU A 9 -43.50 -5.27 52.28
CA GLU A 9 -44.57 -4.43 51.79
C GLU A 9 -44.36 -4.25 50.29
N LEU A 10 -45.31 -4.78 49.52
CA LEU A 10 -45.33 -4.64 48.07
C LEU A 10 -45.19 -3.15 47.76
N SER A 11 -44.22 -2.81 46.90
CA SER A 11 -44.00 -1.42 46.53
C SER A 11 -45.32 -0.81 46.04
N PRO A 12 -45.57 0.50 46.25
CA PRO A 12 -46.84 1.14 45.90
C PRO A 12 -47.27 0.96 44.44
N LYS A 13 -46.33 0.61 43.56
CA LYS A 13 -46.55 0.28 42.15
C LYS A 13 -46.99 -1.18 41.97
N ARG A 14 -46.39 -2.14 42.68
CA ARG A 14 -46.77 -3.56 42.68
C ARG A 14 -48.13 -3.81 43.35
N LYS A 15 -48.45 -3.06 44.41
CA LYS A 15 -49.75 -3.18 45.10
C LYS A 15 -50.92 -2.78 44.20
N ARG A 16 -50.78 -1.67 43.44
CA ARG A 16 -51.78 -1.22 42.46
C ARG A 16 -52.00 -2.20 41.31
N MET A 17 -50.95 -2.88 40.87
CA MET A 17 -51.02 -3.89 39.81
C MET A 17 -51.73 -5.16 40.31
N MET A 18 -51.46 -5.58 41.55
CA MET A 18 -52.13 -6.73 42.18
C MET A 18 -53.62 -6.46 42.42
N ASP A 19 -53.96 -5.24 42.88
CA ASP A 19 -55.33 -4.80 43.10
C ASP A 19 -56.12 -4.72 41.78
N MET A 20 -55.45 -4.42 40.66
CA MET A 20 -56.04 -4.44 39.31
C MET A 20 -56.35 -5.88 38.87
N ILE A 21 -55.38 -6.80 38.96
CA ILE A 21 -55.54 -8.21 38.57
C ILE A 21 -56.69 -8.88 39.33
N LEU A 22 -56.83 -8.59 40.63
CA LEU A 22 -57.93 -9.10 41.46
C LEU A 22 -59.28 -8.43 41.16
N ALA A 23 -59.30 -7.17 40.74
CA ALA A 23 -60.51 -6.43 40.39
C ALA A 23 -61.15 -6.87 39.06
N LEU A 24 -60.44 -7.66 38.25
CA LEU A 24 -60.79 -7.95 36.85
C LEU A 24 -61.20 -9.41 36.57
N GLY A 25 -61.43 -10.20 37.61
CA GLY A 25 -62.29 -11.39 37.54
C GLY A 25 -61.78 -12.62 36.74
N GLY A 26 -60.48 -12.82 36.56
CA GLY A 26 -59.97 -13.85 35.64
C GLY A 26 -58.98 -14.89 36.19
N LEU A 27 -59.43 -15.85 37.00
CA LEU A 27 -58.83 -17.20 37.04
C LEU A 27 -59.98 -18.23 37.02
N LYS A 28 -60.50 -18.52 35.83
CA LYS A 28 -61.38 -19.69 35.64
C LYS A 28 -60.54 -20.94 35.46
N GLU A 29 -60.82 -21.95 36.28
CA GLU A 29 -60.39 -23.34 36.05
C GLU A 29 -61.11 -23.88 34.82
N GLU A 30 -60.37 -24.37 33.82
CA GLU A 30 -60.95 -25.17 32.74
C GLU A 30 -60.21 -26.50 32.53
N GLN A 31 -61.02 -27.45 32.05
CA GLN A 31 -60.97 -28.89 32.29
C GLN A 31 -59.81 -29.61 31.58
N ALA A 32 -59.21 -30.59 32.27
CA ALA A 32 -58.22 -31.50 31.70
C ALA A 32 -58.81 -32.36 30.57
N ILE A 33 -58.12 -32.45 29.43
CA ILE A 33 -58.50 -33.37 28.34
C ILE A 33 -58.34 -34.82 28.84
N PRO A 34 -59.34 -35.71 28.62
CA PRO A 34 -59.22 -37.11 29.00
C PRO A 34 -58.02 -37.80 28.34
N ALA A 35 -57.26 -38.60 29.10
CA ALA A 35 -56.07 -39.31 28.62
C ALA A 35 -56.35 -40.17 27.36
N SER A 36 -57.57 -40.69 27.21
CA SER A 36 -58.00 -41.46 26.03
C SER A 36 -57.92 -40.68 24.72
N LYS A 37 -58.23 -39.37 24.73
CA LYS A 37 -58.15 -38.51 23.53
C LYS A 37 -56.71 -38.15 23.15
N VAL A 38 -55.80 -38.13 24.14
CA VAL A 38 -54.37 -37.90 23.91
C VAL A 38 -53.76 -39.11 23.22
N SER A 39 -54.08 -40.32 23.70
CA SER A 39 -53.65 -41.58 23.06
C SER A 39 -54.18 -41.70 21.63
N GLU A 40 -55.45 -41.41 21.39
CA GLU A 40 -56.07 -41.45 20.04
C GLU A 40 -55.40 -40.49 19.04
N ALA A 41 -55.03 -39.27 19.49
CA ALA A 41 -54.32 -38.30 18.64
C ALA A 41 -52.90 -38.74 18.28
N ILE A 42 -52.21 -39.44 19.19
CA ILE A 42 -50.87 -39.98 18.97
C ILE A 42 -50.93 -41.18 18.02
N ASP A 43 -51.89 -42.07 18.19
CA ASP A 43 -52.06 -43.25 17.31
C ASP A 43 -52.43 -42.83 15.88
N ASN A 44 -53.28 -41.82 15.72
CA ASN A 44 -53.58 -41.24 14.41
C ASN A 44 -52.34 -40.60 13.76
N LEU A 45 -51.52 -39.86 14.53
CA LEU A 45 -50.28 -39.29 14.03
C LEU A 45 -49.29 -40.40 13.57
N LYS A 46 -49.17 -41.50 14.33
CA LYS A 46 -48.33 -42.64 13.94
C LYS A 46 -48.79 -43.25 12.62
N ASN A 47 -50.09 -43.48 12.46
CA ASN A 47 -50.66 -44.07 11.25
C ASN A 47 -50.51 -43.17 10.01
N GLU A 48 -50.66 -41.85 10.18
CA GLU A 48 -50.50 -40.88 9.07
C GLU A 48 -49.03 -40.61 8.71
N LEU A 49 -48.10 -40.72 9.68
CA LEU A 49 -46.66 -40.54 9.43
C LEU A 49 -46.01 -41.78 8.81
N ALA A 50 -46.46 -42.99 9.15
CA ALA A 50 -45.86 -44.24 8.71
C ALA A 50 -45.50 -44.29 7.19
N PRO A 51 -46.41 -43.95 6.25
CA PRO A 51 -46.08 -44.03 4.81
C PRO A 51 -45.14 -42.92 4.31
N LEU A 52 -44.90 -41.85 5.09
CA LEU A 52 -44.04 -40.73 4.71
C LEU A 52 -42.62 -40.91 5.23
N VAL A 53 -42.48 -41.49 6.42
CA VAL A 53 -41.20 -41.58 7.13
C VAL A 53 -40.24 -42.53 6.42
N ASP A 54 -40.71 -43.66 5.88
CA ASP A 54 -39.85 -44.64 5.21
C ASP A 54 -39.03 -43.99 4.08
N ASP A 55 -39.67 -43.12 3.29
CA ASP A 55 -39.00 -42.36 2.23
C ASP A 55 -38.05 -41.28 2.79
N ILE A 56 -38.42 -40.63 3.90
CA ILE A 56 -37.61 -39.58 4.55
C ILE A 56 -36.33 -40.16 5.15
N ILE A 57 -36.42 -41.36 5.72
CA ILE A 57 -35.26 -42.10 6.26
C ILE A 57 -34.37 -42.63 5.13
N ALA A 58 -34.94 -43.01 3.98
CA ALA A 58 -34.19 -43.61 2.88
C ALA A 58 -33.46 -42.60 1.97
N PHE A 59 -33.92 -41.35 1.86
CA PHE A 59 -33.34 -40.40 0.91
C PHE A 59 -31.86 -40.05 1.16
N PRO A 60 -31.35 -39.89 2.40
CA PRO A 60 -29.95 -39.54 2.64
C PRO A 60 -29.00 -40.55 2.00
N GLY A 61 -29.26 -41.85 2.17
CA GLY A 61 -28.43 -42.91 1.57
C GLY A 61 -28.43 -42.85 0.04
N SER A 62 -29.58 -42.55 -0.56
CA SER A 62 -29.73 -42.42 -2.02
C SER A 62 -29.00 -41.19 -2.56
N TYR A 63 -29.04 -40.06 -1.82
CA TYR A 63 -28.32 -38.83 -2.15
C TYR A 63 -26.80 -39.04 -2.09
N PHE A 64 -26.27 -39.57 -0.98
CA PHE A 64 -24.84 -39.75 -0.80
C PHE A 64 -24.25 -40.77 -1.79
N THR A 65 -25.02 -41.76 -2.22
CA THR A 65 -24.61 -42.69 -3.28
C THR A 65 -24.39 -41.98 -4.62
N LYS A 66 -25.33 -41.09 -5.02
CA LYS A 66 -25.15 -40.25 -6.21
C LYS A 66 -23.99 -39.27 -6.05
N PHE A 67 -23.83 -38.67 -4.88
CA PHE A 67 -22.71 -37.77 -4.58
C PHE A 67 -21.35 -38.48 -4.71
N LEU A 68 -21.19 -39.68 -4.15
CA LEU A 68 -19.96 -40.46 -4.28
C LEU A 68 -19.62 -40.75 -5.76
N SER A 69 -20.63 -41.08 -6.57
CA SER A 69 -20.41 -41.34 -8.00
C SER A 69 -19.95 -40.08 -8.75
N ALA A 70 -20.55 -38.92 -8.46
CA ALA A 70 -20.16 -37.64 -9.04
C ALA A 70 -18.75 -37.22 -8.58
N SER A 71 -18.45 -37.40 -7.30
CA SER A 71 -17.13 -37.12 -6.70
C SER A 71 -16.01 -37.95 -7.33
N LYS A 72 -16.25 -39.23 -7.64
CA LYS A 72 -15.27 -40.08 -8.33
C LYS A 72 -15.07 -39.70 -9.79
N ASN A 73 -16.15 -39.37 -10.51
CA ASN A 73 -16.07 -39.00 -11.93
C ASN A 73 -15.30 -37.70 -12.16
N LEU A 74 -15.40 -36.76 -11.20
CA LEU A 74 -14.75 -35.45 -11.27
C LEU A 74 -13.45 -35.37 -10.47
N ASP A 75 -13.02 -36.47 -9.85
CA ASP A 75 -11.84 -36.50 -8.97
C ASP A 75 -11.82 -35.38 -7.92
N LEU A 76 -12.96 -35.15 -7.27
CA LEU A 76 -13.14 -34.10 -6.26
C LEU A 76 -12.02 -34.03 -5.19
N PRO A 77 -11.46 -35.16 -4.70
CA PRO A 77 -10.38 -35.11 -3.72
C PRO A 77 -9.10 -34.43 -4.21
N SER A 78 -8.77 -34.46 -5.50
CA SER A 78 -7.58 -33.80 -6.05
C SER A 78 -7.76 -32.30 -6.27
N GLU A 79 -9.00 -31.82 -6.35
CA GLU A 79 -9.32 -30.39 -6.43
C GLU A 79 -9.20 -29.65 -5.08
N ILE A 80 -9.11 -30.40 -3.98
CA ILE A 80 -8.98 -29.84 -2.64
C ILE A 80 -7.51 -29.59 -2.34
N LYS A 81 -7.12 -28.32 -2.25
CA LYS A 81 -5.71 -27.93 -2.02
C LYS A 81 -5.41 -27.61 -0.56
N ASN A 82 -6.44 -27.52 0.29
CA ASN A 82 -6.26 -27.25 1.72
C ASN A 82 -6.38 -28.54 2.57
N ASN A 83 -5.26 -28.94 3.18
CA ASN A 83 -5.21 -30.12 4.04
C ASN A 83 -6.00 -29.98 5.34
N SER A 84 -6.25 -28.76 5.85
CA SER A 84 -7.11 -28.59 7.04
C SER A 84 -8.56 -28.96 6.71
N VAL A 85 -9.06 -28.49 5.57
CA VAL A 85 -10.41 -28.83 5.07
C VAL A 85 -10.56 -30.33 4.85
N LEU A 86 -9.53 -31.00 4.33
CA LEU A 86 -9.51 -32.46 4.20
C LEU A 86 -9.60 -33.16 5.56
N ARG A 87 -8.81 -32.73 6.56
CA ARG A 87 -8.81 -33.34 7.89
C ARG A 87 -10.14 -33.14 8.62
N ASP A 88 -10.72 -31.95 8.55
CA ASP A 88 -12.01 -31.65 9.18
C ASP A 88 -13.15 -32.47 8.55
N ALA A 89 -13.14 -32.57 7.21
CA ALA A 89 -14.10 -33.40 6.48
C ALA A 89 -13.95 -34.90 6.80
N ILE A 90 -12.70 -35.40 6.90
CA ILE A 90 -12.42 -36.78 7.31
C ILE A 90 -12.94 -37.03 8.73
N SER A 91 -12.61 -36.17 9.68
CA SER A 91 -13.04 -36.30 11.08
C SER A 91 -14.57 -36.28 11.20
N THR A 92 -15.23 -35.37 10.48
CA THR A 92 -16.70 -35.28 10.46
C THR A 92 -17.33 -36.54 9.86
N LEU A 93 -16.75 -37.09 8.79
CA LEU A 93 -17.22 -38.32 8.17
C LEU A 93 -16.97 -39.55 9.04
N GLU A 94 -15.85 -39.62 9.79
CA GLU A 94 -15.61 -40.68 10.77
C GLU A 94 -16.70 -40.70 11.84
N ALA A 95 -17.00 -39.54 12.43
CA ALA A 95 -18.10 -39.41 13.39
C ALA A 95 -19.46 -39.77 12.78
N THR A 96 -19.68 -39.43 11.50
CA THR A 96 -20.92 -39.77 10.79
C THR A 96 -21.05 -41.28 10.58
N VAL A 97 -19.96 -41.96 10.18
CA VAL A 97 -19.93 -43.41 9.93
C VAL A 97 -20.14 -44.22 11.22
N GLU A 98 -19.75 -43.69 12.38
CA GLU A 98 -20.08 -44.29 13.69
C GLU A 98 -21.59 -44.27 14.00
N ILE A 99 -22.33 -43.30 13.46
CA ILE A 99 -23.77 -43.13 13.69
C ILE A 99 -24.61 -43.87 12.64
N SER A 100 -24.21 -43.81 11.37
CA SER A 100 -24.92 -44.44 10.24
C SER A 100 -23.93 -45.00 9.23
N THR A 101 -23.90 -46.33 9.07
CA THR A 101 -23.01 -47.02 8.13
C THR A 101 -23.65 -47.13 6.76
N THR A 102 -23.41 -46.15 5.88
CA THR A 102 -23.75 -46.26 4.45
C THR A 102 -22.48 -46.49 3.63
N ASP A 103 -22.50 -47.45 2.69
CA ASP A 103 -21.37 -47.76 1.80
C ASP A 103 -20.83 -46.52 1.05
N ALA A 104 -21.73 -45.59 0.73
CA ALA A 104 -21.40 -44.34 0.06
C ALA A 104 -20.52 -43.41 0.92
N LEU A 105 -20.79 -43.33 2.22
CA LEU A 105 -20.03 -42.48 3.16
C LEU A 105 -18.66 -43.10 3.48
N GLN A 106 -18.60 -44.42 3.63
CA GLN A 106 -17.33 -45.14 3.76
C GLN A 106 -16.46 -45.02 2.50
N GLY A 107 -17.08 -45.09 1.33
CA GLY A 107 -16.40 -44.85 0.05
C GLY A 107 -15.81 -43.46 -0.06
N LEU A 108 -16.55 -42.42 0.35
CA LEU A 108 -16.07 -41.03 0.36
C LEU A 108 -14.92 -40.84 1.36
N LEU A 109 -15.07 -41.38 2.58
CA LEU A 109 -14.04 -41.32 3.62
C LEU A 109 -12.72 -41.95 3.16
N LYS A 110 -12.77 -43.11 2.49
CA LYS A 110 -11.58 -43.78 1.94
C LYS A 110 -10.89 -42.92 0.88
N SER A 111 -11.66 -42.35 -0.04
CA SER A 111 -11.12 -41.48 -1.09
C SER A 111 -10.42 -40.22 -0.53
N LEU A 112 -10.99 -39.60 0.51
CA LEU A 112 -10.38 -38.42 1.14
C LEU A 112 -9.10 -38.76 1.92
N LYS A 113 -9.05 -39.90 2.62
CA LYS A 113 -7.84 -40.36 3.31
C LYS A 113 -6.67 -40.58 2.35
N THR A 114 -6.93 -41.23 1.21
CA THR A 114 -5.91 -41.42 0.17
C THR A 114 -5.40 -40.09 -0.40
N ALA A 115 -6.29 -39.10 -0.60
CA ALA A 115 -5.88 -37.77 -1.08
C ALA A 115 -4.99 -37.03 -0.06
N LEU A 116 -5.27 -37.17 1.24
CA LEU A 116 -4.45 -36.57 2.30
C LEU A 116 -3.05 -37.19 2.35
N GLU A 117 -2.91 -38.51 2.22
CA GLU A 117 -1.61 -39.21 2.20
C GLU A 117 -0.72 -38.78 1.01
N VAL A 118 -1.34 -38.57 -0.17
CA VAL A 118 -0.64 -38.08 -1.37
C VAL A 118 -0.21 -36.62 -1.20
N SER A 119 -1.05 -35.77 -0.60
CA SER A 119 -0.74 -34.36 -0.33
C SER A 119 0.39 -34.20 0.69
N GLU A 120 0.43 -35.03 1.73
CA GLU A 120 1.47 -34.94 2.77
C GLU A 120 2.83 -35.48 2.31
N SER A 121 2.86 -36.44 1.38
CA SER A 121 4.11 -36.98 0.80
C SER A 121 4.78 -36.04 -0.21
N ALA A 122 4.05 -35.07 -0.78
CA ALA A 122 4.60 -34.01 -1.63
C ALA A 122 5.24 -32.83 -0.85
N GLY A 123 5.13 -32.82 0.48
CA GLY A 123 5.43 -31.66 1.34
C GLY A 123 6.89 -31.44 1.77
N THR A 124 7.91 -31.87 1.00
CA THR A 124 9.33 -31.61 1.34
C THR A 124 9.83 -30.20 0.97
N GLU A 125 8.99 -29.32 0.42
CA GLU A 125 9.33 -27.91 0.14
C GLU A 125 8.92 -26.91 1.24
N LYS A 126 8.36 -27.36 2.37
CA LYS A 126 7.75 -26.46 3.38
C LYS A 126 8.64 -25.93 4.52
N ASP A 127 9.90 -26.38 4.65
CA ASP A 127 10.78 -25.90 5.73
C ASP A 127 11.29 -24.45 5.50
N ALA A 128 11.45 -24.01 4.24
CA ALA A 128 11.95 -22.66 3.95
C ALA A 128 10.99 -21.54 4.38
N PHE A 129 9.68 -21.78 4.32
CA PHE A 129 8.67 -20.79 4.68
C PHE A 129 8.57 -20.55 6.19
N GLY A 130 8.73 -21.63 6.98
CA GLY A 130 8.74 -21.55 8.45
C GLY A 130 9.96 -20.81 9.00
N GLU A 131 11.13 -21.06 8.43
CA GLU A 131 12.37 -20.34 8.76
C GLU A 131 12.27 -18.84 8.40
N THR A 132 11.74 -18.54 7.21
CA THR A 132 11.48 -17.16 6.76
C THR A 132 10.54 -16.42 7.72
N LEU A 133 9.46 -17.06 8.19
CA LEU A 133 8.52 -16.46 9.13
C LEU A 133 9.13 -16.22 10.52
N GLN A 134 9.99 -17.13 11.00
CA GLN A 134 10.72 -16.93 12.25
C GLN A 134 11.71 -15.77 12.15
N GLU A 135 12.41 -15.65 11.02
CA GLU A 135 13.32 -14.54 10.76
C GLU A 135 12.57 -13.20 10.75
N ILE A 136 11.48 -13.09 10.00
CA ILE A 136 10.59 -11.91 9.99
C ILE A 136 10.14 -11.58 11.41
N THR A 137 9.62 -12.55 12.16
CA THR A 137 9.06 -12.34 13.50
C THR A 137 10.11 -11.85 14.49
N SER A 138 11.35 -12.35 14.40
CA SER A 138 12.47 -11.89 15.24
C SER A 138 12.87 -10.43 14.98
N LYS A 139 12.64 -9.95 13.76
CA LYS A 139 12.98 -8.59 13.32
C LYS A 139 11.89 -7.57 13.61
N ILE A 140 10.61 -7.95 13.72
CA ILE A 140 9.47 -7.01 13.87
C ILE A 140 9.68 -5.95 14.97
N ASN A 141 10.26 -6.32 16.11
CA ASN A 141 10.45 -5.41 17.23
C ASN A 141 11.82 -4.71 17.24
N SER A 142 12.85 -5.37 16.70
CA SER A 142 14.23 -4.89 16.75
C SER A 142 14.60 -4.05 15.53
N ASP A 143 14.01 -4.39 14.38
CA ASP A 143 14.27 -3.82 13.08
C ASP A 143 13.01 -4.00 12.20
N PRO A 144 11.97 -3.18 12.45
CA PRO A 144 10.68 -3.31 11.76
C PRO A 144 10.77 -3.04 10.26
N GLU A 145 11.80 -2.29 9.85
CA GLU A 145 12.17 -2.10 8.46
C GLU A 145 12.63 -3.43 7.86
N MET A 146 13.61 -4.12 8.45
CA MET A 146 14.04 -5.43 7.96
C MET A 146 12.91 -6.48 7.94
N ALA A 147 12.02 -6.48 8.94
CA ALA A 147 10.86 -7.36 8.92
C ALA A 147 9.97 -7.13 7.69
N LEU A 148 9.73 -5.86 7.33
CA LEU A 148 8.97 -5.50 6.15
C LEU A 148 9.72 -5.83 4.85
N PHE A 149 11.03 -5.64 4.79
CA PHE A 149 11.86 -6.05 3.66
C PHE A 149 11.73 -7.55 3.38
N LEU A 150 11.89 -8.38 4.43
CA LEU A 150 11.75 -9.83 4.34
C LEU A 150 10.33 -10.25 3.95
N LEU A 151 9.30 -9.52 4.39
CA LEU A 151 7.90 -9.68 3.96
C LEU A 151 7.72 -9.37 2.47
N GLN A 152 8.33 -8.29 1.95
CA GLN A 152 8.24 -7.93 0.53
C GLN A 152 8.99 -8.95 -0.35
N GLN A 153 10.22 -9.32 0.04
CA GLN A 153 11.11 -10.17 -0.75
C GLN A 153 10.63 -11.62 -0.80
N ASN A 154 10.26 -12.19 0.35
CA ASN A 154 9.97 -13.62 0.45
C ASN A 154 8.48 -13.96 0.32
N LEU A 155 7.59 -13.01 0.64
CA LEU A 155 6.13 -13.22 0.64
C LEU A 155 5.38 -12.41 -0.41
N GLY A 156 6.10 -11.61 -1.23
CA GLY A 156 5.53 -10.85 -2.35
C GLY A 156 4.53 -9.76 -1.93
N ILE A 157 4.58 -9.33 -0.66
CA ILE A 157 3.67 -8.30 -0.14
C ILE A 157 4.03 -6.96 -0.77
N THR A 158 3.10 -6.34 -1.48
CA THR A 158 3.30 -4.99 -2.06
C THR A 158 2.83 -3.94 -1.06
N THR A 159 3.73 -3.03 -0.67
CA THR A 159 3.40 -1.94 0.25
C THR A 159 3.94 -0.61 -0.27
N ARG A 160 3.19 0.46 -0.05
CA ARG A 160 3.69 1.83 -0.24
C ARG A 160 4.73 2.21 0.82
N TYR A 161 5.02 1.35 1.78
CA TYR A 161 5.93 1.67 2.88
C TYR A 161 7.38 1.42 2.46
N GLY A 162 8.26 2.34 2.83
CA GLY A 162 9.65 2.35 2.40
C GLY A 162 10.02 3.67 1.73
N GLN A 163 11.28 3.86 1.39
CA GLN A 163 11.74 5.02 0.65
C GLN A 163 11.26 4.98 -0.81
N PRO A 164 10.88 6.12 -1.41
CA PRO A 164 10.54 6.15 -2.81
C PRO A 164 11.80 5.83 -3.63
N PRO A 165 11.72 4.99 -4.67
CA PRO A 165 12.90 4.63 -5.46
C PRO A 165 13.63 5.86 -6.04
N CYS A 166 12.89 6.92 -6.38
CA CYS A 166 13.50 8.17 -6.86
C CYS A 166 14.32 8.93 -5.80
N HIS A 167 14.13 8.64 -4.51
CA HIS A 167 14.98 9.13 -3.42
C HIS A 167 16.20 8.23 -3.23
N VAL A 168 16.00 6.91 -3.19
CA VAL A 168 17.07 5.91 -3.02
C VAL A 168 18.12 6.01 -4.13
N GLU A 169 17.66 6.17 -5.38
CA GLU A 169 18.53 6.30 -6.55
C GLU A 169 19.27 7.64 -6.62
N CYS A 170 18.89 8.64 -5.81
CA CYS A 170 19.58 9.93 -5.79
C CYS A 170 20.86 9.82 -4.95
N PRO A 171 22.08 9.89 -5.53
CA PRO A 171 23.30 9.71 -4.76
C PRO A 171 23.53 10.80 -3.69
N ALA A 172 22.91 11.96 -3.87
CA ALA A 172 22.95 13.05 -2.90
C ALA A 172 21.87 12.95 -1.81
N GLY A 173 20.92 12.01 -1.93
CA GLY A 173 19.85 11.79 -0.95
C GLY A 173 18.73 12.83 -0.98
N VAL A 174 18.37 13.37 -2.15
CA VAL A 174 17.25 14.33 -2.27
C VAL A 174 15.93 13.63 -2.03
N ARG A 175 15.07 14.23 -1.20
CA ARG A 175 13.71 13.73 -0.94
C ARG A 175 12.78 14.00 -2.13
N THR A 176 13.00 13.25 -3.21
CA THR A 176 12.47 13.53 -4.54
C THR A 176 10.96 13.61 -4.60
N GLN A 177 10.28 12.55 -4.14
CA GLN A 177 8.82 12.51 -4.12
C GLN A 177 8.19 13.69 -3.37
N ARG A 178 8.81 14.12 -2.27
CA ARG A 178 8.28 15.18 -1.41
C ARG A 178 8.34 16.55 -2.10
N PHE A 179 9.45 16.92 -2.73
CA PHE A 179 9.50 18.20 -3.45
C PHE A 179 8.61 18.18 -4.70
N VAL A 180 8.47 17.02 -5.37
CA VAL A 180 7.54 16.87 -6.51
C VAL A 180 6.10 17.14 -6.05
N ASN A 181 5.67 16.58 -4.92
CA ASN A 181 4.35 16.87 -4.34
C ASN A 181 4.18 18.35 -3.97
N LEU A 182 5.19 18.96 -3.33
CA LEU A 182 5.14 20.40 -3.04
C LEU A 182 5.03 21.24 -4.33
N THR A 183 5.68 20.81 -5.42
CA THR A 183 5.58 21.46 -6.74
C THR A 183 4.19 21.31 -7.34
N ARG A 184 3.58 20.12 -7.24
CA ARG A 184 2.19 19.88 -7.64
C ARG A 184 1.23 20.81 -6.89
N ASP A 185 1.45 20.97 -5.59
CA ASP A 185 0.63 21.79 -4.71
C ASP A 185 0.99 23.29 -4.79
N LYS A 186 1.84 23.68 -5.76
CA LYS A 186 2.31 25.05 -6.01
C LYS A 186 3.07 25.71 -4.85
N ARG A 187 3.55 24.92 -3.90
CA ARG A 187 4.40 25.31 -2.75
C ARG A 187 5.87 25.34 -3.17
N PHE A 188 6.19 26.13 -4.20
CA PHE A 188 7.50 26.11 -4.86
C PHE A 188 8.66 26.49 -3.93
N ASP A 189 8.46 27.48 -3.07
CA ASP A 189 9.52 27.94 -2.17
C ASP A 189 9.88 26.85 -1.14
N GLU A 190 8.90 26.14 -0.61
CA GLU A 190 9.11 25.03 0.32
C GLU A 190 9.73 23.81 -0.37
N ALA A 191 9.36 23.55 -1.63
CA ALA A 191 9.97 22.50 -2.44
C ALA A 191 11.47 22.77 -2.66
N LEU A 192 11.83 24.02 -2.98
CA LEU A 192 13.21 24.43 -3.17
C LEU A 192 14.01 24.41 -1.85
N GLU A 193 13.41 24.87 -0.75
CA GLU A 193 14.03 24.82 0.58
C GLU A 193 14.29 23.37 1.01
N LEU A 194 13.35 22.47 0.76
CA LEU A 194 13.54 21.05 1.01
C LEU A 194 14.72 20.49 0.22
N MET A 195 14.87 20.84 -1.06
CA MET A 195 16.04 20.43 -1.85
C MET A 195 17.33 21.02 -1.29
N ARG A 196 17.31 22.30 -0.90
CA ARG A 196 18.46 22.97 -0.28
C ARG A 196 18.83 22.43 1.08
N SER A 197 17.91 21.79 1.79
CA SER A 197 18.24 21.03 3.00
C SER A 197 19.17 19.83 2.72
N THR A 198 19.31 19.42 1.45
CA THR A 198 20.19 18.33 1.02
C THR A 198 21.49 18.83 0.41
N TYR A 199 21.44 19.83 -0.49
CA TYR A 199 22.60 20.38 -1.21
C TYR A 199 22.34 21.78 -1.80
N PRO A 200 23.35 22.56 -2.25
CA PRO A 200 23.14 23.92 -2.78
C PRO A 200 22.84 24.03 -4.30
N PHE A 201 23.05 22.97 -5.09
CA PHE A 201 23.01 22.94 -6.56
C PHE A 201 21.65 22.57 -7.21
N ALA A 202 20.54 23.14 -6.76
CA ALA A 202 19.21 22.84 -7.30
C ALA A 202 19.08 23.13 -8.81
N GLY A 203 19.40 24.35 -9.23
CA GLY A 203 19.35 24.82 -10.60
C GLY A 203 20.43 24.24 -11.50
N THR A 204 21.63 24.00 -10.96
CA THR A 204 22.71 23.32 -11.68
C THR A 204 22.34 21.87 -11.97
N LEU A 205 21.94 21.09 -10.96
CA LEU A 205 21.56 19.68 -11.17
C LEU A 205 20.29 19.55 -12.01
N GLY A 206 19.39 20.52 -11.97
CA GLY A 206 18.25 20.58 -12.90
C GLY A 206 18.64 20.72 -14.38
N ARG A 207 19.88 21.11 -14.69
CA ARG A 207 20.41 21.25 -16.05
C ARG A 207 21.30 20.08 -16.47
N VAL A 208 22.20 19.66 -15.58
CA VAL A 208 23.31 18.77 -15.96
C VAL A 208 23.22 17.35 -15.40
N CYS A 209 22.24 17.08 -14.52
CA CYS A 209 22.08 15.75 -13.94
C CYS A 209 21.61 14.73 -14.98
N ASN A 210 22.12 13.50 -14.87
CA ASN A 210 21.66 12.35 -15.66
C ASN A 210 20.37 11.72 -15.11
N ALA A 211 19.73 12.37 -14.13
CA ALA A 211 18.44 12.00 -13.54
C ALA A 211 18.31 10.51 -13.12
N PRO A 212 19.22 9.97 -12.28
CA PRO A 212 19.12 8.58 -11.83
C PRO A 212 17.80 8.31 -11.07
N CYS A 213 17.23 9.34 -10.45
CA CYS A 213 15.90 9.28 -9.83
C CYS A 213 14.74 8.96 -10.79
N GLU A 214 14.92 9.18 -12.10
CA GLU A 214 13.90 8.90 -13.12
C GLU A 214 13.96 7.46 -13.64
N SER A 215 15.13 6.79 -13.57
CA SER A 215 15.34 5.44 -14.11
C SER A 215 14.53 4.36 -13.39
N ARG A 216 14.31 4.53 -12.08
CA ARG A 216 13.47 3.65 -11.24
C ARG A 216 12.14 4.30 -10.84
N CYS A 217 11.71 5.35 -11.54
CA CYS A 217 10.43 5.98 -11.24
C CYS A 217 9.29 4.99 -11.51
N GLN A 218 8.49 4.68 -10.48
CA GLN A 218 7.38 3.71 -10.60
C GLN A 218 6.33 4.13 -11.64
N ARG A 219 6.18 5.43 -11.92
CA ARG A 219 5.33 5.92 -13.01
C ARG A 219 5.80 5.44 -14.39
N GLY A 220 7.11 5.22 -14.56
CA GLY A 220 7.67 4.67 -15.79
C GLY A 220 7.25 3.23 -16.10
N LEU A 221 6.68 2.49 -15.13
CA LEU A 221 6.06 1.17 -15.38
C LEU A 221 4.67 1.28 -16.02
N ILE A 222 4.04 2.46 -15.96
CA ILE A 222 2.72 2.74 -16.53
C ILE A 222 2.87 3.40 -17.90
N ASP A 223 3.66 4.48 -17.97
CA ASP A 223 3.90 5.23 -19.21
C ASP A 223 5.35 5.76 -19.30
N GLN A 224 5.62 6.97 -18.81
CA GLN A 224 6.92 7.61 -18.79
C GLN A 224 7.21 8.15 -17.39
N PRO A 225 8.47 8.15 -16.93
CA PRO A 225 8.82 8.68 -15.62
C PRO A 225 8.40 10.15 -15.47
N VAL A 226 8.22 10.59 -14.22
CA VAL A 226 8.05 12.01 -13.92
C VAL A 226 9.34 12.74 -14.31
N SER A 227 9.23 13.91 -14.95
CA SER A 227 10.36 14.75 -15.36
C SER A 227 11.00 15.50 -14.18
N ILE A 228 11.52 14.73 -13.23
CA ILE A 228 12.06 15.18 -11.94
C ILE A 228 13.20 16.18 -12.13
N ARG A 229 14.14 15.94 -13.05
CA ARG A 229 15.26 16.86 -13.34
C ARG A 229 14.75 18.23 -13.79
N ASN A 230 13.74 18.26 -14.63
CA ASN A 230 13.18 19.51 -15.16
C ASN A 230 12.36 20.24 -14.08
N LEU A 231 11.76 19.52 -13.14
CA LEU A 231 11.15 20.10 -11.93
C LEU A 231 12.21 20.72 -10.99
N HIS A 232 13.39 20.12 -10.83
CA HIS A 232 14.52 20.76 -10.11
C HIS A 232 14.83 22.13 -10.70
N ARG A 233 15.02 22.15 -12.02
CA ARG A 233 15.35 23.37 -12.76
C ARG A 233 14.26 24.43 -12.57
N PHE A 234 13.00 24.06 -12.76
CA PHE A 234 11.87 24.97 -12.60
C PHE A 234 11.86 25.65 -11.22
N LEU A 235 12.08 24.88 -10.15
CA LEU A 235 12.06 25.43 -8.79
C LEU A 235 13.13 26.51 -8.59
N ALA A 236 14.36 26.24 -9.06
CA ALA A 236 15.45 27.20 -9.01
C ALA A 236 15.17 28.42 -9.90
N ASP A 237 14.77 28.22 -11.15
CA ASP A 237 14.50 29.31 -12.11
C ASP A 237 13.32 30.19 -11.64
N ASN A 238 12.30 29.60 -11.02
CA ASN A 238 11.17 30.32 -10.44
C ASN A 238 11.57 31.20 -9.24
N GLU A 239 12.55 30.79 -8.43
CA GLU A 239 13.08 31.65 -7.37
C GLU A 239 13.90 32.81 -7.96
N ARG A 240 14.75 32.54 -8.95
CA ARG A 240 15.57 33.57 -9.62
C ARG A 240 14.71 34.68 -10.25
N ALA A 241 13.51 34.34 -10.71
CA ALA A 241 12.53 35.29 -11.22
C ALA A 241 11.84 36.14 -10.13
N LYS A 242 11.98 35.79 -8.85
CA LYS A 242 11.43 36.53 -7.69
C LYS A 242 12.53 37.31 -6.96
N SER A 243 12.14 38.18 -6.03
CA SER A 243 13.08 38.77 -5.07
C SER A 243 13.64 37.68 -4.15
N LYS A 244 14.97 37.57 -4.06
CA LYS A 244 15.65 36.49 -3.33
C LYS A 244 15.26 36.46 -1.87
N LYS A 245 14.90 35.28 -1.35
CA LYS A 245 14.81 35.06 0.11
C LYS A 245 16.20 35.02 0.72
N LYS A 246 16.32 35.55 1.93
CA LYS A 246 17.58 35.50 2.69
C LYS A 246 17.79 34.06 3.16
N THR A 247 18.93 33.48 2.80
CA THR A 247 19.34 32.14 3.24
C THR A 247 19.58 32.17 4.77
N PRO A 248 18.98 31.26 5.55
CA PRO A 248 19.33 31.11 6.96
C PRO A 248 20.81 30.75 7.10
N THR A 249 21.57 31.57 7.83
CA THR A 249 22.97 31.30 8.14
C THR A 249 23.02 30.38 9.36
N PRO A 250 23.68 29.20 9.29
CA PRO A 250 23.87 28.34 10.44
C PRO A 250 24.76 29.03 11.49
N SER A 251 24.60 28.64 12.76
CA SER A 251 25.55 29.02 13.80
C SER A 251 26.84 28.22 13.62
N LEU A 252 27.99 28.89 13.55
CA LEU A 252 29.30 28.25 13.53
C LEU A 252 29.88 28.25 14.94
N ASP A 253 29.42 27.32 15.77
CA ASP A 253 29.70 27.24 17.20
C ASP A 253 30.84 26.29 17.57
N LYS A 254 31.36 25.52 16.61
CA LYS A 254 32.50 24.62 16.83
C LYS A 254 33.84 25.33 16.67
N GLU A 255 34.83 24.92 17.46
CA GLU A 255 36.17 25.51 17.44
C GLU A 255 37.06 24.90 16.33
N GLU A 256 36.79 23.65 15.95
CA GLU A 256 37.55 22.90 14.96
C GLU A 256 37.37 23.48 13.55
N LYS A 257 38.48 23.87 12.92
CA LYS A 257 38.47 24.39 11.55
C LYS A 257 38.70 23.28 10.55
N ILE A 258 37.97 23.30 9.43
CA ILE A 258 38.10 22.29 8.38
C ILE A 258 38.56 22.95 7.08
N ALA A 259 39.57 22.34 6.43
CA ALA A 259 40.02 22.74 5.11
C ALA A 259 39.42 21.84 4.03
N VAL A 260 39.02 22.44 2.90
CA VAL A 260 38.55 21.71 1.72
C VAL A 260 39.42 22.11 0.53
N ILE A 261 40.01 21.14 -0.17
CA ILE A 261 40.83 21.38 -1.36
C ILE A 261 39.97 21.08 -2.61
N GLY A 262 39.72 22.11 -3.41
CA GLY A 262 38.90 22.09 -4.63
C GLY A 262 37.49 22.62 -4.40
N ALA A 263 37.10 23.66 -5.15
CA ALA A 263 35.75 24.23 -5.15
C ALA A 263 34.86 23.61 -6.25
N GLY A 264 34.99 22.30 -6.48
CA GLY A 264 34.10 21.52 -7.33
C GLY A 264 32.84 21.03 -6.59
N PRO A 265 31.97 20.24 -7.24
CA PRO A 265 30.73 19.74 -6.63
C PRO A 265 30.95 18.96 -5.32
N ALA A 266 32.00 18.13 -5.26
CA ALA A 266 32.33 17.36 -4.05
C ALA A 266 32.79 18.26 -2.90
N GLY A 267 33.74 19.18 -3.16
CA GLY A 267 34.25 20.09 -2.14
C GLY A 267 33.17 21.06 -1.64
N ILE A 268 32.38 21.65 -2.53
CA ILE A 268 31.28 22.54 -2.15
C ILE A 268 30.18 21.75 -1.39
N GLY A 269 29.85 20.53 -1.82
CA GLY A 269 28.91 19.67 -1.11
C GLY A 269 29.38 19.33 0.31
N CYS A 270 30.65 18.96 0.47
CA CYS A 270 31.26 18.70 1.77
C CYS A 270 31.24 19.93 2.68
N ALA A 271 31.70 21.08 2.17
CA ALA A 271 31.69 22.34 2.90
C ALA A 271 30.27 22.74 3.34
N TYR A 272 29.29 22.57 2.45
CA TYR A 272 27.89 22.91 2.72
C TYR A 272 27.32 22.14 3.92
N ASP A 273 27.57 20.83 3.99
CA ASP A 273 27.11 20.01 5.12
C ASP A 273 27.90 20.31 6.40
N LEU A 274 29.22 20.49 6.33
CA LEU A 274 30.05 20.83 7.49
C LEU A 274 29.70 22.18 8.14
N LEU A 275 29.41 23.20 7.34
CA LEU A 275 28.95 24.51 7.83
C LEU A 275 27.61 24.39 8.58
N ARG A 276 26.71 23.53 8.09
CA ARG A 276 25.42 23.26 8.75
C ARG A 276 25.56 22.40 10.01
N MET A 277 26.67 21.67 10.16
CA MET A 277 27.07 20.99 11.39
C MET A 277 27.80 21.90 12.38
N GLY A 278 28.00 23.18 12.06
CA GLY A 278 28.57 24.20 12.95
C GLY A 278 30.08 24.43 12.81
N TYR A 279 30.76 23.78 11.85
CA TYR A 279 32.20 23.94 11.67
C TYR A 279 32.55 25.16 10.79
N PRO A 280 33.57 25.96 11.16
CA PRO A 280 34.22 26.89 10.25
C PRO A 280 34.94 26.14 9.11
N VAL A 281 34.65 26.51 7.86
CA VAL A 281 35.22 25.86 6.66
C VAL A 281 35.91 26.86 5.74
N THR A 282 37.14 26.53 5.34
CA THR A 282 37.89 27.26 4.30
C THR A 282 38.13 26.35 3.09
N ILE A 283 37.71 26.78 1.91
CA ILE A 283 37.89 26.10 0.63
C ILE A 283 39.09 26.70 -0.11
N PHE A 284 40.05 25.88 -0.53
CA PHE A 284 41.21 26.25 -1.33
C PHE A 284 40.98 25.82 -2.78
N GLU A 285 40.91 26.78 -3.70
CA GLU A 285 40.66 26.54 -5.12
C GLU A 285 41.86 26.99 -5.95
N SER A 286 42.40 26.10 -6.79
CA SER A 286 43.59 26.38 -7.59
C SER A 286 43.30 27.35 -8.74
N LYS A 287 42.08 27.37 -9.27
CA LYS A 287 41.67 28.24 -10.38
C LYS A 287 41.09 29.58 -9.92
N PRO A 288 40.96 30.56 -10.84
CA PRO A 288 40.46 31.90 -10.50
C PRO A 288 38.98 31.97 -10.11
N LYS A 289 38.18 30.96 -10.47
CA LYS A 289 36.73 30.89 -10.22
C LYS A 289 36.31 29.50 -9.74
N ASN A 290 35.23 29.47 -8.96
CA ASN A 290 34.71 28.26 -8.31
C ASN A 290 33.81 27.43 -9.24
N GLY A 291 33.68 26.14 -8.98
CA GLY A 291 32.74 25.24 -9.65
C GLY A 291 33.38 24.01 -10.31
N GLY A 292 34.71 23.93 -10.40
CA GLY A 292 35.41 22.82 -11.04
C GLY A 292 34.90 22.54 -12.46
N LEU A 293 34.70 21.27 -12.83
CA LEU A 293 34.21 20.88 -14.16
C LEU A 293 32.81 21.43 -14.50
N LEU A 294 32.00 21.87 -13.53
CA LEU A 294 30.75 22.59 -13.84
C LEU A 294 31.04 23.90 -14.59
N ARG A 295 32.12 24.60 -14.22
CA ARG A 295 32.54 25.83 -14.86
C ARG A 295 33.44 25.59 -16.07
N TYR A 296 34.44 24.75 -15.89
CA TYR A 296 35.52 24.63 -16.87
C TYR A 296 35.26 23.52 -17.89
N GLY A 297 34.44 22.52 -17.58
CA GLY A 297 34.07 21.45 -18.52
C GLY A 297 32.76 21.73 -19.24
N ILE A 298 31.66 21.88 -18.50
CA ILE A 298 30.31 21.97 -19.08
C ILE A 298 30.13 23.33 -19.79
N PRO A 299 29.74 23.35 -21.08
CA PRO A 299 29.52 24.59 -21.83
C PRO A 299 28.40 25.47 -21.27
N SER A 300 28.48 26.78 -21.51
CA SER A 300 27.50 27.75 -21.00
C SER A 300 26.09 27.57 -21.57
N TYR A 301 25.94 27.01 -22.77
CA TYR A 301 24.63 26.73 -23.37
C TYR A 301 23.86 25.62 -22.64
N ARG A 302 24.54 24.81 -21.81
CA ARG A 302 23.93 23.82 -20.89
C ARG A 302 23.87 24.33 -19.47
N LEU A 303 24.94 24.98 -19.00
CA LEU A 303 25.03 25.49 -17.64
C LEU A 303 25.48 26.96 -17.64
N PRO A 304 24.53 27.90 -17.57
CA PRO A 304 24.83 29.33 -17.48
C PRO A 304 25.71 29.66 -16.26
N ARG A 305 26.67 30.57 -16.46
CA ARG A 305 27.67 30.91 -15.43
C ARG A 305 27.07 31.67 -14.26
N ASP A 306 26.08 32.51 -14.52
CA ASP A 306 25.33 33.26 -13.53
C ASP A 306 24.50 32.35 -12.61
N VAL A 307 23.90 31.28 -13.14
CA VAL A 307 23.23 30.24 -12.33
C VAL A 307 24.23 29.59 -11.38
N LEU A 308 25.39 29.18 -11.90
CA LEU A 308 26.43 28.53 -11.11
C LEU A 308 26.99 29.48 -10.03
N ASP A 309 27.32 30.72 -10.41
CA ASP A 309 27.83 31.74 -9.49
C ASP A 309 26.83 32.04 -8.37
N GLU A 310 25.54 32.13 -8.70
CA GLU A 310 24.48 32.31 -7.72
C GLU A 310 24.40 31.14 -6.72
N GLU A 311 24.46 29.90 -7.19
CA GLU A 311 24.36 28.74 -6.29
C GLU A 311 25.59 28.56 -5.40
N ILE A 312 26.78 28.84 -5.91
CA ILE A 312 28.01 28.85 -5.11
C ILE A 312 27.97 29.96 -4.07
N SER A 313 27.36 31.11 -4.40
CA SER A 313 27.22 32.22 -3.45
C SER A 313 26.42 31.85 -2.20
N TYR A 314 25.48 30.89 -2.28
CA TYR A 314 24.76 30.42 -1.09
C TYR A 314 25.70 29.79 -0.07
N VAL A 315 26.69 29.02 -0.52
CA VAL A 315 27.67 28.38 0.36
C VAL A 315 28.55 29.42 1.06
N GLN A 316 28.89 30.50 0.36
CA GLN A 316 29.60 31.65 0.94
C GLN A 316 28.71 32.41 1.94
N GLN A 317 27.42 32.60 1.63
CA GLN A 317 26.46 33.28 2.51
C GLN A 317 26.21 32.55 3.83
N ILE A 318 26.32 31.21 3.84
CA ILE A 318 26.19 30.41 5.07
C ILE A 318 27.51 30.31 5.87
N GLY A 319 28.60 30.91 5.39
CA GLY A 319 29.84 31.08 6.16
C GLY A 319 31.10 30.47 5.57
N ALA A 320 31.06 29.88 4.36
CA ALA A 320 32.28 29.36 3.74
C ALA A 320 33.23 30.49 3.33
N GLU A 321 34.50 30.37 3.73
CA GLU A 321 35.58 31.15 3.13
C GLU A 321 36.11 30.41 1.90
N ILE A 322 36.24 31.08 0.75
CA ILE A 322 36.78 30.47 -0.47
C ILE A 322 37.98 31.28 -0.95
N LEU A 323 39.14 30.63 -1.00
CA LEU A 323 40.41 31.20 -1.41
C LEU A 323 40.80 30.68 -2.79
N ASN A 324 40.57 31.51 -3.82
CA ASN A 324 40.95 31.23 -5.20
C ASN A 324 42.46 31.42 -5.44
N ASN A 325 42.95 30.79 -6.51
CA ASN A 325 44.36 30.78 -6.90
C ASN A 325 45.29 30.22 -5.80
N GLN A 326 44.79 29.28 -5.00
CA GLN A 326 45.55 28.59 -3.96
C GLN A 326 45.75 27.14 -4.39
N HIS A 327 46.93 26.85 -4.95
CA HIS A 327 47.31 25.49 -5.28
C HIS A 327 47.95 24.81 -4.07
N ILE A 328 47.35 23.72 -3.60
CA ILE A 328 47.85 22.91 -2.47
C ILE A 328 48.52 21.67 -3.04
N THR A 329 49.76 21.39 -2.62
CA THR A 329 50.54 20.22 -3.07
C THR A 329 50.66 19.14 -2.01
N LYS A 330 50.36 19.47 -0.74
CA LYS A 330 50.41 18.57 0.41
C LYS A 330 49.25 18.84 1.36
N PRO A 331 48.22 17.99 1.42
CA PRO A 331 47.09 18.19 2.32
C PRO A 331 47.50 18.21 3.79
N SER A 332 48.52 17.42 4.19
CA SER A 332 49.02 17.40 5.57
C SER A 332 49.54 18.75 6.07
N GLU A 333 50.01 19.64 5.20
CA GLU A 333 50.46 20.97 5.60
C GLU A 333 49.31 21.82 6.15
N LEU A 334 48.07 21.60 5.71
CA LEU A 334 46.91 22.32 6.25
C LEU A 334 46.61 21.90 7.69
N LEU A 335 46.82 20.62 8.05
CA LEU A 335 46.70 20.18 9.45
C LEU A 335 47.70 20.92 10.35
N THR A 336 48.94 21.09 9.89
CA THR A 336 49.95 21.85 10.63
C THR A 336 49.65 23.35 10.74
N LYS A 337 48.82 23.89 9.85
CA LYS A 337 48.34 25.29 9.86
C LYS A 337 47.13 25.52 10.77
N GLY A 338 46.73 24.51 11.56
CA GLY A 338 45.67 24.64 12.56
C GLY A 338 44.28 24.22 12.09
N PHE A 339 44.19 23.49 10.97
CA PHE A 339 42.96 22.80 10.58
C PHE A 339 42.89 21.42 11.27
N SER A 340 41.73 21.07 11.82
CA SER A 340 41.53 19.80 12.53
C SER A 340 41.28 18.62 11.57
N ALA A 341 40.79 18.90 10.36
CA ALA A 341 40.60 17.93 9.29
C ALA A 341 40.73 18.58 7.90
N VAL A 342 41.05 17.77 6.89
CA VAL A 342 41.17 18.19 5.48
C VAL A 342 40.34 17.27 4.59
N PHE A 343 39.56 17.84 3.67
CA PHE A 343 38.88 17.10 2.60
C PHE A 343 39.48 17.43 1.23
N VAL A 344 39.81 16.41 0.43
CA VAL A 344 40.36 16.53 -0.92
C VAL A 344 39.28 16.18 -1.94
N GLY A 345 38.85 17.20 -2.70
CA GLY A 345 37.80 17.11 -3.72
C GLY A 345 38.21 17.72 -5.06
N THR A 346 39.44 17.47 -5.50
CA THR A 346 40.05 18.07 -6.70
C THR A 346 39.50 17.53 -8.03
N GLY A 347 38.86 16.37 -8.02
CA GLY A 347 38.30 15.73 -9.22
C GLY A 347 39.35 15.13 -10.17
N ALA A 348 38.88 14.58 -11.29
CA ALA A 348 39.71 14.03 -12.37
C ALA A 348 39.72 15.01 -13.56
N SER A 349 40.57 16.02 -13.50
CA SER A 349 40.50 17.18 -14.40
C SER A 349 41.40 17.12 -15.65
N SER A 350 42.13 16.01 -15.88
CA SER A 350 42.98 15.84 -17.06
C SER A 350 42.38 14.87 -18.07
N SER A 351 42.61 15.12 -19.37
CA SER A 351 42.13 14.22 -20.43
C SER A 351 43.03 12.99 -20.60
N ARG A 352 42.43 11.82 -20.86
CA ARG A 352 43.20 10.63 -21.25
C ARG A 352 43.70 10.74 -22.70
N LYS A 353 44.93 10.28 -22.92
CA LYS A 353 45.59 10.20 -24.23
C LYS A 353 45.27 8.89 -24.95
N LEU A 354 45.12 8.95 -26.28
CA LEU A 354 44.94 7.82 -27.20
C LEU A 354 46.16 6.90 -27.25
N ARG A 355 47.36 7.47 -27.09
CA ARG A 355 48.66 6.78 -27.21
C ARG A 355 48.85 6.17 -28.61
N ILE A 356 48.58 6.97 -29.64
CA ILE A 356 48.77 6.60 -31.05
C ILE A 356 49.73 7.58 -31.73
N ASP A 357 50.33 7.15 -32.83
CA ASP A 357 51.24 7.98 -33.62
C ASP A 357 50.55 9.27 -34.10
N GLY A 358 51.22 10.40 -33.87
CA GLY A 358 50.77 11.73 -34.28
C GLY A 358 49.85 12.45 -33.29
N GLU A 359 49.61 11.91 -32.09
CA GLU A 359 48.77 12.54 -31.05
C GLU A 359 49.24 13.94 -30.62
N ASP A 360 50.55 14.19 -30.60
CA ASP A 360 51.10 15.50 -30.22
C ASP A 360 51.14 16.52 -31.39
N ALA A 361 50.51 16.22 -32.52
CA ALA A 361 50.51 17.09 -33.69
C ALA A 361 49.66 18.36 -33.48
N LYS A 362 50.03 19.45 -34.18
CA LYS A 362 49.24 20.68 -34.15
C LYS A 362 47.85 20.43 -34.74
N GLY A 363 46.79 20.87 -34.04
CA GLY A 363 45.41 20.61 -34.43
C GLY A 363 44.78 19.41 -33.73
N VAL A 364 45.54 18.69 -32.91
CA VAL A 364 45.00 17.73 -31.93
C VAL A 364 44.77 18.47 -30.62
N PHE A 365 43.56 18.35 -30.09
CA PHE A 365 43.13 18.93 -28.83
C PHE A 365 42.63 17.82 -27.92
N HIS A 366 42.73 18.04 -26.61
CA HIS A 366 42.16 17.16 -25.61
C HIS A 366 40.91 17.81 -25.01
N ALA A 367 39.85 17.03 -24.79
CA ALA A 367 38.52 17.58 -24.59
C ALA A 367 38.39 18.48 -23.36
N LEU A 368 38.97 18.11 -22.21
CA LEU A 368 38.85 18.92 -21.00
C LEU A 368 39.58 20.24 -21.13
N GLU A 369 40.79 20.23 -21.68
CA GLU A 369 41.63 21.41 -21.91
C GLU A 369 41.00 22.31 -22.98
N PHE A 370 40.44 21.72 -24.04
CA PHE A 370 39.69 22.42 -25.08
C PHE A 370 38.46 23.13 -24.50
N LEU A 371 37.63 22.41 -23.74
CA LEU A 371 36.42 22.96 -23.12
C LEU A 371 36.76 24.02 -22.08
N ASP A 372 37.81 23.81 -21.28
CA ASP A 372 38.33 24.79 -20.31
C ASP A 372 38.71 26.10 -21.02
N ASP A 373 39.49 25.99 -22.11
CA ASP A 373 39.91 27.14 -22.89
C ASP A 373 38.72 27.91 -23.49
N ILE A 374 37.73 27.20 -24.06
CA ILE A 374 36.52 27.83 -24.58
C ILE A 374 35.71 28.50 -23.46
N ASN A 375 35.54 27.83 -22.32
CA ASN A 375 34.79 28.36 -21.18
C ASN A 375 35.47 29.54 -20.51
N MET A 376 36.79 29.66 -20.65
CA MET A 376 37.60 30.82 -20.26
C MET A 376 37.63 31.93 -21.31
N GLY A 377 36.92 31.76 -22.44
CA GLY A 377 36.80 32.76 -23.49
C GLY A 377 38.00 32.83 -24.45
N LYS A 378 38.86 31.81 -24.47
CA LYS A 378 39.94 31.74 -25.46
C LYS A 378 39.35 31.46 -26.85
N LYS A 379 39.88 32.15 -27.85
CA LYS A 379 39.50 31.94 -29.25
C LYS A 379 40.34 30.82 -29.85
N ILE A 380 39.69 29.72 -30.23
CA ILE A 380 40.32 28.57 -30.88
C ILE A 380 39.82 28.49 -32.32
N ASN A 381 40.73 28.25 -33.27
CA ASN A 381 40.38 27.98 -34.66
C ASN A 381 40.57 26.49 -34.96
N LEU A 382 39.46 25.78 -35.17
CA LEU A 382 39.46 24.35 -35.47
C LEU A 382 39.50 24.03 -36.98
N GLY A 383 39.39 25.02 -37.86
CA GLY A 383 39.14 24.78 -39.27
C GLY A 383 37.67 24.41 -39.56
N LYS A 384 37.42 23.81 -40.72
CA LYS A 384 36.07 23.49 -41.20
C LYS A 384 35.61 22.09 -40.81
N ARG A 385 36.54 21.13 -40.82
CA ARG A 385 36.26 19.71 -40.58
C ARG A 385 36.87 19.25 -39.26
N VAL A 386 36.04 18.78 -38.33
CA VAL A 386 36.47 18.37 -36.99
C VAL A 386 36.02 16.93 -36.71
N ALA A 387 36.94 16.11 -36.20
CA ALA A 387 36.61 14.80 -35.64
C ALA A 387 36.73 14.85 -34.11
N VAL A 388 35.69 14.44 -33.41
CA VAL A 388 35.69 14.26 -31.95
C VAL A 388 35.72 12.77 -31.64
N ILE A 389 36.71 12.33 -30.88
CA ILE A 389 36.92 10.91 -30.58
C ILE A 389 36.35 10.58 -29.21
N GLY A 390 35.25 9.82 -29.16
CA GLY A 390 34.60 9.44 -27.90
C GLY A 390 33.09 9.32 -28.02
N GLY A 391 32.42 8.94 -26.94
CA GLY A 391 30.96 8.82 -26.91
C GLY A 391 30.29 9.29 -25.62
N GLY A 392 31.06 9.90 -24.70
CA GLY A 392 30.52 10.45 -23.45
C GLY A 392 30.13 11.92 -23.58
N ASN A 393 29.64 12.50 -22.48
CA ASN A 393 29.19 13.90 -22.45
C ASN A 393 30.27 14.89 -22.93
N ALA A 394 31.53 14.69 -22.55
CA ALA A 394 32.64 15.53 -23.03
C ALA A 394 32.82 15.49 -24.56
N ALA A 395 32.51 14.36 -25.20
CA ALA A 395 32.57 14.23 -26.65
C ALA A 395 31.41 14.99 -27.31
N ILE A 396 30.19 14.83 -26.78
CA ILE A 396 29.00 15.56 -27.25
C ILE A 396 29.19 17.07 -27.08
N ASP A 397 29.60 17.52 -25.89
CA ASP A 397 29.86 18.92 -25.59
C ASP A 397 30.95 19.49 -26.51
N SER A 398 32.06 18.76 -26.70
CA SER A 398 33.14 19.20 -27.62
C SER A 398 32.66 19.33 -29.06
N ALA A 399 31.83 18.39 -29.54
CA ALA A 399 31.30 18.42 -30.91
C ALA A 399 30.33 19.59 -31.12
N ARG A 400 29.40 19.80 -30.17
CA ARG A 400 28.45 20.91 -30.18
C ARG A 400 29.12 22.27 -30.05
N VAL A 401 30.18 22.37 -29.23
CA VAL A 401 31.02 23.56 -29.15
C VAL A 401 31.79 23.80 -30.45
N ALA A 402 32.34 22.76 -31.08
CA ALA A 402 33.06 22.89 -32.35
C ALA A 402 32.20 23.53 -33.45
N LEU A 403 30.92 23.14 -33.56
CA LEU A 403 29.96 23.79 -34.45
C LEU A 403 29.79 25.28 -34.13
N ARG A 404 29.55 25.60 -32.85
CA ARG A 404 29.29 26.98 -32.38
C ARG A 404 30.46 27.94 -32.59
N ILE A 405 31.68 27.42 -32.66
CA ILE A 405 32.89 28.23 -32.91
C ILE A 405 33.32 28.25 -34.38
N GLY A 406 32.50 27.69 -35.29
CA GLY A 406 32.63 27.91 -36.74
C GLY A 406 33.06 26.70 -37.56
N ALA A 407 33.11 25.48 -37.01
CA ALA A 407 33.25 24.28 -37.82
C ALA A 407 31.98 24.06 -38.67
N SER A 408 32.15 23.69 -39.95
CA SER A 408 31.02 23.40 -40.85
C SER A 408 30.67 21.92 -40.91
N GLU A 409 31.63 21.05 -40.61
CA GLU A 409 31.47 19.61 -40.61
C GLU A 409 32.08 19.04 -39.33
N VAL A 410 31.24 18.48 -38.47
CA VAL A 410 31.68 17.86 -37.21
C VAL A 410 31.21 16.41 -37.19
N SER A 411 32.15 15.51 -36.90
CA SER A 411 31.85 14.09 -36.75
C SER A 411 32.31 13.57 -35.40
N ILE A 412 31.52 12.71 -34.78
CA ILE A 412 31.89 11.97 -33.59
C ILE A 412 32.31 10.57 -34.02
N VAL A 413 33.55 10.18 -33.71
CA VAL A 413 34.10 8.86 -33.99
C VAL A 413 34.00 8.03 -32.71
N TYR A 414 33.17 6.99 -32.75
CA TYR A 414 32.93 6.14 -31.59
C TYR A 414 33.12 4.66 -31.91
N ARG A 415 33.84 3.97 -31.02
CA ARG A 415 34.24 2.56 -31.22
C ARG A 415 33.11 1.55 -31.01
N ARG A 416 31.96 1.95 -30.48
CA ARG A 416 30.77 1.08 -30.28
C ARG A 416 29.58 1.63 -31.06
N SER A 417 28.38 1.06 -30.92
CA SER A 417 27.18 1.59 -31.55
C SER A 417 26.59 2.77 -30.74
N ARG A 418 25.50 3.34 -31.26
CA ARG A 418 24.77 4.46 -30.63
C ARG A 418 24.22 4.07 -29.26
N GLU A 419 23.73 2.83 -29.13
CA GLU A 419 23.11 2.29 -27.92
C GLU A 419 24.09 2.18 -26.74
N GLU A 420 25.39 1.98 -27.01
CA GLU A 420 26.41 1.94 -25.95
C GLU A 420 27.07 3.30 -25.66
N MET A 421 26.57 4.41 -26.23
CA MET A 421 27.08 5.74 -25.89
C MET A 421 26.73 6.09 -24.43
N PRO A 422 27.71 6.45 -23.58
CA PRO A 422 27.44 6.80 -22.19
C PRO A 422 26.95 8.25 -21.98
N ALA A 423 26.80 9.04 -23.06
CA ALA A 423 26.26 10.40 -22.97
C ALA A 423 24.76 10.40 -22.65
N ILE A 424 24.25 11.56 -22.21
CA ILE A 424 22.81 11.73 -21.98
C ILE A 424 22.07 11.65 -23.32
N GLU A 425 21.05 10.79 -23.42
CA GLU A 425 20.34 10.51 -24.67
C GLU A 425 19.83 11.76 -25.38
N THR A 426 19.19 12.68 -24.65
CA THR A 426 18.67 13.94 -25.23
C THR A 426 19.78 14.83 -25.79
N GLU A 427 21.00 14.74 -25.25
CA GLU A 427 22.16 15.48 -25.76
C GLU A 427 22.72 14.85 -27.04
N ILE A 428 22.60 13.51 -27.19
CA ILE A 428 22.95 12.80 -28.42
C ILE A 428 21.96 13.18 -29.53
N GLU A 429 20.66 13.10 -29.25
CA GLU A 429 19.59 13.53 -30.17
C GLU A 429 19.79 14.99 -30.57
N ASP A 430 20.15 15.85 -29.61
CA ASP A 430 20.38 17.26 -29.89
C ASP A 430 21.58 17.51 -30.80
N ALA A 431 22.66 16.76 -30.62
CA ALA A 431 23.83 16.81 -31.49
C ALA A 431 23.50 16.36 -32.91
N GLU A 432 22.74 15.28 -33.08
CA GLU A 432 22.29 14.78 -34.39
C GLU A 432 21.41 15.82 -35.11
N HIS A 433 20.45 16.41 -34.41
CA HIS A 433 19.60 17.49 -34.91
C HIS A 433 20.38 18.77 -35.27
N GLU A 434 21.52 19.04 -34.63
CA GLU A 434 22.45 20.14 -35.00
C GLU A 434 23.32 19.79 -36.22
N GLY A 435 23.20 18.58 -36.77
CA GLY A 435 23.94 18.12 -37.96
C GLY A 435 25.27 17.42 -37.66
N ILE A 436 25.53 17.05 -36.40
CA ILE A 436 26.73 16.29 -36.02
C ILE A 436 26.59 14.85 -36.51
N VAL A 437 27.59 14.36 -37.24
CA VAL A 437 27.56 13.02 -37.84
C VAL A 437 28.18 12.00 -36.88
N LEU A 438 27.42 10.97 -36.49
CA LEU A 438 27.93 9.85 -35.70
C LEU A 438 28.61 8.79 -36.60
N LYS A 439 29.94 8.70 -36.53
CA LYS A 439 30.74 7.62 -37.11
C LYS A 439 30.97 6.53 -36.05
N ILE A 440 29.94 5.70 -35.87
CA ILE A 440 29.97 4.57 -34.94
C ILE A 440 30.81 3.40 -35.46
N LEU A 441 31.08 2.43 -34.57
CA LEU A 441 31.88 1.24 -34.89
C LEU A 441 33.23 1.57 -35.55
N SER A 442 33.86 2.65 -35.08
CA SER A 442 35.09 3.19 -35.66
C SER A 442 36.05 3.55 -34.53
N SER A 443 37.28 3.05 -34.59
CA SER A 443 38.34 3.37 -33.60
C SER A 443 39.56 3.96 -34.31
N PRO A 444 40.14 5.06 -33.83
CA PRO A 444 41.37 5.59 -34.41
C PRO A 444 42.56 4.68 -34.14
N VAL A 445 43.46 4.58 -35.11
CA VAL A 445 44.73 3.84 -35.02
C VAL A 445 45.95 4.71 -35.28
N LYS A 446 45.80 5.81 -36.04
CA LYS A 446 46.89 6.74 -36.36
C LYS A 446 46.36 8.11 -36.74
N ILE A 447 47.06 9.18 -36.36
CA ILE A 447 46.79 10.54 -36.84
C ILE A 447 47.65 10.82 -38.07
N LEU A 448 47.00 11.27 -39.14
CA LEU A 448 47.65 11.67 -40.38
C LEU A 448 48.13 13.12 -40.24
N THR A 449 49.39 13.37 -40.57
CA THR A 449 50.02 14.68 -40.40
C THR A 449 50.73 15.14 -41.66
N ASP A 450 50.70 16.45 -41.91
CA ASP A 450 51.51 17.13 -42.90
C ASP A 450 52.22 18.32 -42.23
N GLY A 451 53.54 18.41 -42.36
CA GLY A 451 54.34 19.46 -41.70
C GLY A 451 54.16 19.56 -40.19
N GLY A 452 53.84 18.46 -39.50
CA GLY A 452 53.56 18.42 -38.05
C GLY A 452 52.17 18.91 -37.64
N LYS A 453 51.27 19.15 -38.60
CA LYS A 453 49.86 19.49 -38.38
C LYS A 453 48.96 18.32 -38.76
N ALA A 454 47.90 18.07 -37.98
CA ALA A 454 46.89 17.08 -38.32
C ALA A 454 46.17 17.44 -39.64
N THR A 455 45.99 16.45 -40.50
CA THR A 455 45.24 16.53 -41.77
C THR A 455 44.18 15.44 -41.91
N GLY A 456 44.18 14.46 -41.01
CA GLY A 456 43.21 13.38 -40.99
C GLY A 456 43.44 12.41 -39.85
N ILE A 457 42.54 11.44 -39.72
CA ILE A 457 42.67 10.34 -38.79
C ILE A 457 42.39 9.03 -39.51
N GLN A 458 43.28 8.05 -39.35
CA GLN A 458 43.07 6.70 -39.82
C GLN A 458 42.34 5.91 -38.73
N CYS A 459 41.23 5.29 -39.11
CA CYS A 459 40.39 4.47 -38.24
C CYS A 459 40.33 3.04 -38.75
N ILE A 460 40.01 2.12 -37.85
CA ILE A 460 39.65 0.73 -38.15
C ILE A 460 38.18 0.51 -37.81
N LYS A 461 37.47 -0.32 -38.58
CA LYS A 461 36.09 -0.69 -38.25
C LYS A 461 36.08 -1.65 -37.07
N MET A 462 35.04 -1.54 -36.26
CA MET A 462 34.80 -2.38 -35.10
C MET A 462 33.54 -3.22 -35.32
N GLU A 463 33.51 -4.39 -34.71
CA GLU A 463 32.28 -5.16 -34.47
C GLU A 463 32.00 -5.25 -32.97
N LEU A 464 30.74 -5.50 -32.60
CA LEU A 464 30.37 -5.67 -31.20
C LEU A 464 30.53 -7.13 -30.78
N GLY A 465 31.45 -7.39 -29.86
CA GLY A 465 31.59 -8.65 -29.16
C GLY A 465 30.65 -8.76 -27.96
N GLU A 466 31.02 -9.66 -27.03
CA GLU A 466 30.29 -9.88 -25.79
C GLU A 466 30.29 -8.64 -24.87
N PRO A 467 29.24 -8.45 -24.04
CA PRO A 467 29.22 -7.45 -22.98
C PRO A 467 30.43 -7.51 -22.03
N ASP A 468 30.94 -6.35 -21.64
CA ASP A 468 31.90 -6.20 -20.54
C ASP A 468 31.19 -6.22 -19.17
N ALA A 469 31.96 -6.11 -18.08
CA ALA A 469 31.43 -6.09 -16.72
C ALA A 469 30.46 -4.92 -16.44
N SER A 470 30.47 -3.87 -17.27
CA SER A 470 29.50 -2.77 -17.21
C SER A 470 28.22 -3.03 -18.01
N GLY A 471 28.10 -4.20 -18.64
CA GLY A 471 26.99 -4.58 -19.52
C GLY A 471 27.12 -4.04 -20.95
N ARG A 472 28.17 -3.26 -21.27
CA ARG A 472 28.36 -2.68 -22.60
C ARG A 472 29.12 -3.64 -23.50
N ARG A 473 28.67 -3.82 -24.74
CA ARG A 473 29.35 -4.68 -25.70
C ARG A 473 30.78 -4.23 -25.97
N ARG A 474 31.71 -5.19 -25.98
CA ARG A 474 33.13 -4.92 -26.23
C ARG A 474 33.34 -4.64 -27.72
N PRO A 475 34.06 -3.58 -28.08
CA PRO A 475 34.41 -3.34 -29.48
C PRO A 475 35.59 -4.25 -29.87
N VAL A 476 35.44 -5.00 -30.95
CA VAL A 476 36.45 -5.91 -31.50
C VAL A 476 36.91 -5.36 -32.86
N PRO A 477 38.22 -5.15 -33.10
CA PRO A 477 38.69 -4.61 -34.36
C PRO A 477 38.48 -5.62 -35.50
N MET A 478 37.93 -5.15 -36.62
CA MET A 478 37.81 -5.93 -37.85
C MET A 478 39.12 -5.83 -38.64
N PRO A 479 39.86 -6.93 -38.86
CA PRO A 479 41.12 -6.88 -39.59
C PRO A 479 40.96 -6.37 -41.03
N ASN A 480 41.96 -5.64 -41.55
CA ASN A 480 42.01 -5.11 -42.93
C ASN A 480 40.81 -4.22 -43.29
N SER A 481 40.31 -3.45 -42.32
CA SER A 481 39.15 -2.56 -42.48
C SER A 481 39.49 -1.09 -42.30
N GLU A 482 40.77 -0.74 -42.37
CA GLU A 482 41.28 0.59 -42.16
C GLU A 482 40.76 1.59 -43.21
N PHE A 483 40.43 2.79 -42.77
CA PHE A 483 39.96 3.88 -43.62
C PHE A 483 40.33 5.23 -43.02
N ASP A 484 40.50 6.23 -43.88
CA ASP A 484 40.91 7.57 -43.47
C ASP A 484 39.71 8.53 -43.43
N ILE A 485 39.72 9.43 -42.45
CA ILE A 485 38.78 10.54 -42.32
C ILE A 485 39.59 11.84 -42.40
N GLU A 486 39.36 12.64 -43.44
CA GLU A 486 40.05 13.91 -43.63
C GLU A 486 39.48 14.99 -42.70
N VAL A 487 40.32 15.61 -41.87
CA VAL A 487 39.92 16.62 -40.88
C VAL A 487 41.01 17.66 -40.66
N ASP A 488 40.61 18.86 -40.27
CA ASP A 488 41.52 19.97 -39.98
C ASP A 488 41.97 19.97 -38.51
N SER A 489 41.10 19.48 -37.61
CA SER A 489 41.38 19.31 -36.18
C SER A 489 40.73 18.06 -35.61
N ILE A 490 41.31 17.53 -34.54
CA ILE A 490 40.85 16.36 -33.80
C ILE A 490 40.68 16.75 -32.33
N VAL A 491 39.55 16.39 -31.72
CA VAL A 491 39.33 16.55 -30.27
C VAL A 491 39.22 15.18 -29.61
N VAL A 492 40.15 14.85 -28.72
CA VAL A 492 40.22 13.57 -28.03
C VAL A 492 39.39 13.61 -26.74
N ALA A 493 38.32 12.82 -26.67
CA ALA A 493 37.34 12.79 -25.58
C ALA A 493 37.08 11.36 -25.06
N ILE A 494 38.14 10.59 -24.83
CA ILE A 494 38.08 9.15 -24.51
C ILE A 494 38.05 8.81 -23.01
N GLY A 495 38.06 9.82 -22.14
CA GLY A 495 38.02 9.65 -20.68
C GLY A 495 38.83 10.72 -19.97
N GLN A 496 38.78 10.68 -18.64
CA GLN A 496 39.43 11.65 -17.77
C GLN A 496 40.30 10.92 -16.72
N GLY A 497 41.20 11.65 -16.07
CA GLY A 497 42.11 11.15 -15.05
C GLY A 497 42.67 12.28 -14.19
N ILE A 498 43.69 11.93 -13.41
CA ILE A 498 44.53 12.89 -12.68
C ILE A 498 45.89 12.84 -13.37
N ASP A 499 46.47 13.99 -13.70
CA ASP A 499 47.84 14.02 -14.19
C ASP A 499 48.80 13.65 -13.05
N ALA A 500 49.84 12.88 -13.35
CA ALA A 500 50.83 12.49 -12.34
C ALA A 500 51.57 13.71 -11.78
N ASP A 501 51.69 14.77 -12.56
CA ASP A 501 52.28 16.05 -12.13
C ASP A 501 51.39 16.78 -11.09
N ASP A 502 50.10 16.44 -11.03
CA ASP A 502 49.13 16.98 -10.06
C ASP A 502 48.99 16.09 -8.81
N TYR A 503 49.85 15.07 -8.64
CA TYR A 503 49.77 14.19 -7.47
C TYR A 503 50.21 14.91 -6.19
N PHE A 504 49.45 14.68 -5.12
CA PHE A 504 49.83 15.05 -3.77
C PHE A 504 50.96 14.14 -3.29
N SER A 505 52.10 14.74 -2.92
CA SER A 505 53.31 13.99 -2.60
C SER A 505 53.24 13.12 -1.34
N ASP A 506 52.21 13.31 -0.51
CA ASP A 506 51.97 12.67 0.77
C ASP A 506 50.74 11.74 0.77
N LEU A 507 50.06 11.57 -0.37
CA LEU A 507 48.94 10.64 -0.52
C LEU A 507 49.30 9.41 -1.37
N GLU A 508 48.61 8.31 -1.11
CA GLU A 508 48.69 7.10 -1.93
C GLU A 508 47.71 7.14 -3.10
N TYR A 509 48.07 6.45 -4.19
CA TYR A 509 47.28 6.36 -5.41
C TYR A 509 47.08 4.91 -5.82
N THR A 510 45.89 4.61 -6.33
CA THR A 510 45.56 3.30 -6.91
C THR A 510 46.31 3.07 -8.23
N GLU A 511 46.32 1.83 -8.72
CA GLU A 511 46.88 1.48 -10.04
C GLU A 511 46.25 2.28 -11.21
N TRP A 512 45.05 2.83 -10.99
CA TRP A 512 44.30 3.62 -11.97
C TRP A 512 44.65 5.12 -11.93
N GLY A 513 45.58 5.52 -11.05
CA GLY A 513 45.99 6.92 -10.88
C GLY A 513 44.94 7.78 -10.16
N LEU A 514 44.14 7.17 -9.29
CA LEU A 514 43.14 7.84 -8.45
C LEU A 514 43.61 7.83 -7.00
N ILE A 515 43.22 8.85 -6.21
CA ILE A 515 43.57 8.93 -4.78
C ILE A 515 43.01 7.70 -4.06
N GLN A 516 43.88 7.02 -3.31
CA GLN A 516 43.49 5.89 -2.50
C GLN A 516 42.84 6.40 -1.20
N ALA A 517 41.54 6.12 -1.06
CA ALA A 517 40.76 6.39 0.13
C ALA A 517 39.86 5.21 0.43
N ASP A 518 39.56 4.99 1.71
CA ASP A 518 38.62 3.97 2.14
C ASP A 518 37.21 4.30 1.63
N SER A 519 36.55 3.30 1.04
CA SER A 519 35.30 3.50 0.30
C SER A 519 34.09 3.86 1.19
N LYS A 520 34.22 3.68 2.50
CA LYS A 520 33.15 3.93 3.47
C LYS A 520 33.40 5.16 4.32
N SER A 521 34.60 5.25 4.90
CA SER A 521 35.03 6.34 5.78
C SER A 521 35.63 7.53 5.03
N PHE A 522 35.96 7.38 3.74
CA PHE A 522 36.64 8.38 2.92
C PHE A 522 38.03 8.79 3.44
N GLN A 523 38.58 8.08 4.43
CA GLN A 523 39.91 8.35 4.98
C GLN A 523 40.99 7.95 3.98
N THR A 524 42.02 8.79 3.87
CA THR A 524 43.21 8.52 3.05
C THR A 524 44.31 7.83 3.88
N SER A 525 45.49 7.63 3.29
CA SER A 525 46.69 7.16 4.00
C SER A 525 47.17 8.13 5.09
N VAL A 526 46.73 9.39 5.09
CA VAL A 526 47.11 10.41 6.08
C VAL A 526 45.97 10.63 7.07
N GLN A 527 46.27 10.44 8.36
CA GLN A 527 45.30 10.67 9.44
C GLN A 527 44.79 12.12 9.43
N GLY A 528 43.46 12.30 9.53
CA GLY A 528 42.80 13.61 9.47
C GLY A 528 42.60 14.13 8.04
N VAL A 529 43.04 13.40 7.01
CA VAL A 529 42.81 13.73 5.59
C VAL A 529 41.83 12.74 4.97
N PHE A 530 40.78 13.28 4.36
CA PHE A 530 39.72 12.57 3.68
C PHE A 530 39.71 12.95 2.20
N ALA A 531 39.23 12.08 1.32
CA ALA A 531 39.12 12.38 -0.11
C ALA A 531 37.84 11.83 -0.71
N GLY A 532 37.28 12.50 -1.73
CA GLY A 532 36.05 12.06 -2.38
C GLY A 532 35.79 12.71 -3.73
N GLY A 533 34.70 12.27 -4.37
CA GLY A 533 34.35 12.66 -5.74
C GLY A 533 35.25 11.99 -6.79
N ASP A 534 35.33 12.61 -7.97
CA ASP A 534 35.97 12.00 -9.14
C ASP A 534 37.47 11.72 -8.95
N ALA A 535 38.13 12.37 -7.98
CA ALA A 535 39.53 12.08 -7.64
C ALA A 535 39.73 10.70 -7.00
N VAL A 536 38.68 10.12 -6.41
CA VAL A 536 38.70 8.81 -5.75
C VAL A 536 37.94 7.78 -6.58
N SER A 537 36.71 8.10 -7.01
CA SER A 537 35.87 7.15 -7.76
C SER A 537 36.25 7.03 -9.24
N GLY A 538 37.05 7.97 -9.74
CA GLY A 538 37.15 8.25 -11.17
C GLY A 538 35.93 9.00 -11.69
N PRO A 539 35.92 9.36 -12.99
CA PRO A 539 34.91 10.22 -13.60
C PRO A 539 33.51 9.61 -13.47
N ALA A 540 32.60 10.36 -12.85
CA ALA A 540 31.25 9.90 -12.54
C ALA A 540 30.20 10.93 -12.98
N THR A 541 29.26 11.26 -12.09
CA THR A 541 28.22 12.28 -12.34
C THR A 541 28.26 13.32 -11.24
N VAL A 542 27.83 14.55 -11.55
CA VAL A 542 27.83 15.68 -10.61
C VAL A 542 27.13 15.33 -9.30
N VAL A 543 25.98 14.65 -9.38
CA VAL A 543 25.21 14.25 -8.18
C VAL A 543 25.94 13.19 -7.33
N LYS A 544 26.76 12.31 -7.94
CA LYS A 544 27.62 11.38 -7.20
C LYS A 544 28.75 12.11 -6.48
N ALA A 545 29.35 13.11 -7.11
CA ALA A 545 30.38 13.94 -6.47
C ALA A 545 29.81 14.70 -5.25
N VAL A 546 28.62 15.29 -5.37
CA VAL A 546 27.91 15.91 -4.23
C VAL A 546 27.63 14.88 -3.12
N GLY A 547 27.14 13.69 -3.48
CA GLY A 547 26.89 12.60 -2.54
C GLY A 547 28.16 12.14 -1.81
N ALA A 548 29.30 12.05 -2.50
CA ALA A 548 30.58 11.71 -1.90
C ALA A 548 31.04 12.78 -0.89
N GLY A 549 30.92 14.06 -1.24
CA GLY A 549 31.22 15.18 -0.33
C GLY A 549 30.36 15.15 0.93
N LYS A 550 29.06 14.86 0.79
CA LYS A 550 28.12 14.71 1.92
C LYS A 550 28.52 13.58 2.86
N LYS A 551 28.83 12.39 2.32
CA LYS A 551 29.26 11.24 3.12
C LYS A 551 30.59 11.52 3.83
N ALA A 552 31.55 12.13 3.13
CA ALA A 552 32.81 12.53 3.73
C ALA A 552 32.64 13.57 4.85
N ALA A 553 31.70 14.52 4.74
CA ALA A 553 31.39 15.47 5.80
C ALA A 553 30.93 14.76 7.10
N ILE A 554 30.10 13.72 6.98
CA ILE A 554 29.67 12.89 8.12
C ILE A 554 30.87 12.18 8.75
N SER A 555 31.75 11.59 7.92
CA SER A 555 32.96 10.91 8.41
C SER A 555 33.93 11.87 9.11
N ILE A 556 34.05 13.11 8.62
CA ILE A 556 34.85 14.15 9.27
C ILE A 556 34.24 14.55 10.62
N ASP A 557 32.92 14.74 10.71
CA ASP A 557 32.26 15.05 11.99
C ASP A 557 32.48 13.94 13.03
N GLN A 558 32.29 12.68 12.64
CA GLN A 558 32.55 11.52 13.51
C GLN A 558 34.00 11.49 13.99
N TYR A 559 34.95 11.69 13.07
CA TYR A 559 36.38 11.74 13.38
C TYR A 559 36.72 12.83 14.39
N LEU A 560 36.19 14.05 14.21
CA LEU A 560 36.44 15.17 15.12
C LEU A 560 35.80 14.98 16.50
N ARG A 561 34.66 14.27 16.57
CA ARG A 561 34.00 13.90 17.82
C ARG A 561 34.65 12.72 18.54
N GLY A 562 35.66 12.09 17.94
CA GLY A 562 36.26 10.86 18.47
C GLY A 562 35.33 9.65 18.43
N GLU A 563 34.26 9.72 17.61
CA GLU A 563 33.35 8.61 17.37
C GLU A 563 33.96 7.66 16.35
N PRO A 564 33.61 6.36 16.37
CA PRO A 564 34.00 5.45 15.31
C PRO A 564 33.53 6.00 13.96
N VAL A 565 34.47 6.33 13.08
CA VAL A 565 34.14 6.76 11.70
C VAL A 565 33.44 5.59 11.04
N SER A 566 32.13 5.72 10.85
CA SER A 566 31.23 4.58 10.66
C SER A 566 31.67 3.76 9.46
N GLN A 567 32.20 2.56 9.72
CA GLN A 567 32.51 1.55 8.71
C GLN A 567 31.25 0.87 8.16
N GLU A 568 30.08 1.23 8.68
CA GLU A 568 28.77 0.75 8.27
C GLU A 568 27.83 1.95 8.35
N ILE A 569 27.64 2.66 7.24
CA ILE A 569 26.28 3.14 6.98
C ILE A 569 25.50 1.84 6.85
N PRO A 570 24.49 1.55 7.69
CA PRO A 570 23.65 0.39 7.49
C PRO A 570 23.04 0.54 6.09
N THR A 571 23.61 -0.11 5.10
CA THR A 571 22.94 -0.41 3.85
C THR A 571 22.00 -1.53 4.18
N TYR A 572 20.98 -1.22 4.97
CA TYR A 572 19.70 -1.82 4.69
C TYR A 572 19.43 -1.43 3.24
N ASP A 573 19.26 -2.42 2.36
CA ASP A 573 18.69 -2.18 1.04
C ASP A 573 17.46 -1.33 1.30
N ALA A 574 17.55 -0.03 0.97
CA ALA A 574 16.55 0.93 1.40
C ALA A 574 15.23 0.38 0.94
N ILE A 575 14.32 0.07 1.89
CA ILE A 575 13.07 -0.61 1.57
C ILE A 575 12.40 0.22 0.51
N VAL A 576 12.35 -0.29 -0.72
CA VAL A 576 11.86 0.50 -1.83
C VAL A 576 10.36 0.28 -1.86
N ALA A 577 9.60 1.37 -1.70
CA ALA A 577 8.16 1.26 -1.81
C ALA A 577 7.78 0.73 -3.20
N SER A 578 6.99 -0.34 -3.22
CA SER A 578 6.49 -0.95 -4.45
C SER A 578 4.97 -0.77 -4.51
N VAL A 579 4.50 -0.20 -5.62
CA VAL A 579 3.07 -0.06 -5.89
C VAL A 579 2.72 -0.98 -7.02
N ASP A 580 1.59 -1.67 -6.89
CA ASP A 580 0.94 -2.34 -8.00
C ASP A 580 0.54 -1.27 -9.03
N ALA A 581 1.41 -1.07 -10.02
CA ALA A 581 1.29 -0.03 -11.04
C ALA A 581 -0.03 -0.16 -11.82
N ASP A 582 -0.53 -1.39 -11.99
CA ASP A 582 -1.78 -1.71 -12.69
C ASP A 582 -3.02 -1.23 -11.91
N LYS A 583 -2.90 -1.06 -10.59
CA LYS A 583 -3.96 -0.54 -9.71
C LYS A 583 -3.85 0.96 -9.46
N ALA A 584 -2.72 1.58 -9.79
CA ALA A 584 -2.59 3.03 -9.69
C ALA A 584 -3.47 3.68 -10.76
N GLN A 585 -4.54 4.37 -10.35
CA GLN A 585 -5.36 5.18 -11.26
C GLN A 585 -4.57 6.42 -11.74
N ALA A 586 -3.58 6.19 -12.60
CA ALA A 586 -2.84 7.24 -13.29
C ALA A 586 -3.65 7.67 -14.51
N LYS A 587 -3.94 8.97 -14.62
CA LYS A 587 -4.41 9.55 -15.89
C LYS A 587 -3.29 9.37 -16.93
N GLY A 588 -3.64 8.96 -18.15
CA GLY A 588 -2.71 8.77 -19.27
C GLY A 588 -2.15 10.08 -19.83
N ASP A 589 -1.71 10.98 -18.95
CA ASP A 589 -1.15 12.27 -19.28
C ASP A 589 0.28 12.10 -19.81
N GLN A 590 0.56 12.67 -20.98
CA GLN A 590 1.88 12.66 -21.57
C GLN A 590 2.88 13.44 -20.71
N ARG A 591 4.11 12.93 -20.62
CA ARG A 591 5.23 13.63 -19.97
C ARG A 591 5.45 14.97 -20.67
N ALA A 592 5.62 16.03 -19.90
CA ALA A 592 5.91 17.35 -20.42
C ALA A 592 7.25 17.37 -21.17
N THR A 593 7.22 17.79 -22.43
CA THR A 593 8.44 17.99 -23.24
C THR A 593 9.15 19.26 -22.80
N MET A 594 10.46 19.19 -22.60
CA MET A 594 11.30 20.37 -22.32
C MET A 594 11.27 21.31 -23.53
N PRO A 595 10.83 22.57 -23.39
CA PRO A 595 10.96 23.54 -24.48
C PRO A 595 12.45 23.80 -24.75
N VAL A 596 12.84 23.80 -26.03
CA VAL A 596 14.22 23.99 -26.48
C VAL A 596 14.30 25.01 -27.60
N LEU A 597 15.46 25.65 -27.75
CA LEU A 597 15.79 26.46 -28.92
C LEU A 597 15.81 25.62 -30.20
N ALA A 598 15.39 26.23 -31.31
CA ALA A 598 15.41 25.59 -32.63
C ALA A 598 16.85 25.18 -33.04
N PRO A 599 17.04 24.03 -33.73
CA PRO A 599 18.36 23.50 -34.10
C PRO A 599 19.29 24.53 -34.77
N GLU A 600 18.75 25.35 -35.67
CA GLU A 600 19.50 26.35 -36.44
C GLU A 600 20.05 27.48 -35.54
N ILE A 601 19.33 27.81 -34.46
CA ILE A 601 19.72 28.84 -33.50
C ILE A 601 20.74 28.26 -32.52
N ARG A 602 20.47 27.08 -31.96
CA ARG A 602 21.38 26.49 -30.97
C ARG A 602 22.75 26.13 -31.57
N ALA A 603 22.82 25.72 -32.85
CA ALA A 603 24.10 25.44 -33.52
C ALA A 603 25.05 26.65 -33.62
N THR A 604 24.53 27.88 -33.49
CA THR A 604 25.28 29.12 -33.74
C THR A 604 25.44 30.02 -32.50
N THR A 605 24.82 29.66 -31.37
CA THR A 605 24.78 30.48 -30.17
C THR A 605 25.24 29.71 -28.93
N PHE A 606 25.69 30.46 -27.93
CA PHE A 606 25.97 29.95 -26.58
C PHE A 606 24.83 30.22 -25.59
N ASP A 607 23.67 30.62 -26.11
CA ASP A 607 22.44 30.82 -25.35
C ASP A 607 21.97 29.47 -24.78
N GLU A 608 21.28 29.52 -23.64
CA GLU A 608 20.80 28.32 -22.98
C GLU A 608 19.81 27.55 -23.88
N VAL A 609 20.12 26.28 -24.20
CA VAL A 609 19.37 25.51 -25.20
C VAL A 609 18.00 25.08 -24.67
N GLU A 610 17.97 24.49 -23.49
CA GLU A 610 16.72 24.16 -22.80
C GLU A 610 16.16 25.43 -22.15
N LEU A 611 14.86 25.70 -22.27
CA LEU A 611 14.23 26.95 -21.81
C LEU A 611 13.50 26.82 -20.46
N GLY A 612 13.37 25.60 -19.94
CA GLY A 612 12.74 25.32 -18.65
C GLY A 612 11.21 25.20 -18.72
N PHE A 613 10.63 24.62 -17.67
CA PHE A 613 9.17 24.59 -17.50
C PHE A 613 8.63 25.92 -16.98
N ASP A 614 7.40 26.25 -17.32
CA ASP A 614 6.70 27.41 -16.77
C ASP A 614 5.81 27.02 -15.56
N LYS A 615 5.18 28.04 -14.94
CA LYS A 615 4.29 27.87 -13.77
C LYS A 615 3.01 27.07 -14.06
N LYS A 616 2.69 26.80 -15.33
CA LYS A 616 1.54 25.98 -15.73
C LYS A 616 1.98 24.53 -15.94
N MET A 617 3.09 24.33 -16.64
CA MET A 617 3.64 23.03 -17.02
C MET A 617 4.18 22.26 -15.82
N ALA A 618 4.92 22.91 -14.91
CA ALA A 618 5.56 22.21 -13.79
C ALA A 618 4.57 21.56 -12.81
N PRO A 619 3.47 22.21 -12.36
CA PRO A 619 2.47 21.54 -11.53
C PRO A 619 1.75 20.39 -12.24
N ILE A 620 1.51 20.52 -13.55
CA ILE A 620 0.90 19.46 -14.37
C ILE A 620 1.82 18.24 -14.43
N GLU A 621 3.10 18.44 -14.76
CA GLU A 621 4.08 17.34 -14.76
C GLU A 621 4.23 16.71 -13.37
N ALA A 622 4.29 17.53 -12.32
CA ALA A 622 4.36 17.04 -10.94
C ALA A 622 3.11 16.24 -10.53
N SER A 623 1.92 16.57 -11.08
CA SER A 623 0.68 15.83 -10.83
C SER A 623 0.67 14.41 -11.41
N ARG A 624 1.60 14.09 -12.32
CA ARG A 624 1.81 12.71 -12.82
C ARG A 624 2.41 11.78 -11.76
N CYS A 625 2.96 12.31 -10.67
CA CYS A 625 3.50 11.50 -9.59
C CYS A 625 2.40 10.65 -8.94
N ILE A 626 2.55 9.32 -8.98
CA ILE A 626 1.57 8.37 -8.40
C ILE A 626 1.68 8.19 -6.89
N ASN A 627 2.58 8.93 -6.25
CA ASN A 627 2.90 8.79 -4.84
C ASN A 627 3.19 7.35 -4.41
N CYS A 628 4.22 6.76 -5.04
CA CYS A 628 4.54 5.35 -4.87
C CYS A 628 5.02 4.95 -3.47
N SER A 629 5.45 5.92 -2.65
CA SER A 629 5.86 5.71 -1.27
C SER A 629 5.04 6.56 -0.29
N ILE A 630 4.80 6.02 0.90
CA ILE A 630 4.45 6.74 2.12
C ILE A 630 5.77 6.85 2.90
N SER A 631 6.58 7.85 2.56
CA SER A 631 7.88 8.05 3.20
C SER A 631 7.71 8.87 4.48
N ASN A 632 7.52 8.22 5.62
CA ASN A 632 7.92 8.83 6.87
C ASN A 632 9.36 8.41 7.15
N MET A 633 10.30 9.36 7.00
CA MET A 633 11.64 9.28 7.63
C MET A 633 11.54 9.49 9.15
N ASP A 634 10.51 8.91 9.75
CA ASP A 634 10.29 8.65 11.17
C ASP A 634 9.33 7.45 11.18
N VAL A 635 9.86 6.28 10.86
CA VAL A 635 9.23 5.03 11.23
C VAL A 635 9.25 4.99 12.76
N THR A 636 8.19 5.50 13.38
CA THR A 636 7.90 5.12 14.76
C THR A 636 7.07 3.86 14.69
N VAL A 637 7.73 2.70 14.68
CA VAL A 637 7.06 1.52 15.23
C VAL A 637 6.97 1.76 16.72
N TYR A 638 5.75 2.02 17.19
CA TYR A 638 5.50 2.32 18.59
C TYR A 638 5.64 1.06 19.44
N GLY A 639 6.89 0.73 19.78
CA GLY A 639 7.26 -0.10 20.91
C GLY A 639 7.78 0.78 22.05
N GLY A 640 7.04 1.79 22.49
CA GLY A 640 7.46 2.65 23.61
C GLY A 640 6.58 3.86 23.87
N ARG A 641 6.42 4.22 25.16
CA ARG A 641 5.61 5.35 25.65
C ARG A 641 6.13 6.70 25.14
N ILE A 642 5.28 7.47 24.46
CA ILE A 642 5.51 8.89 24.17
C ILE A 642 4.84 9.77 25.23
N ASP A 643 5.55 10.84 25.59
CA ASP A 643 5.07 11.93 26.46
C ASP A 643 3.85 12.65 25.84
N PRO A 644 2.70 12.73 26.55
CA PRO A 644 1.48 13.37 26.07
C PRO A 644 1.65 14.82 25.59
N GLU A 645 2.54 15.61 26.19
CA GLU A 645 2.70 17.04 25.83
C GLU A 645 3.45 17.23 24.50
N ALA A 646 4.32 16.28 24.12
CA ALA A 646 4.99 16.27 22.82
C ALA A 646 4.09 15.75 21.68
N SER A 647 3.04 15.00 22.01
CA SER A 647 2.17 14.31 21.04
C SER A 647 1.19 15.23 20.29
N GLN A 648 0.71 16.30 20.93
CA GLN A 648 -0.37 17.12 20.37
C GLN A 648 0.03 17.97 19.16
N PRO A 649 1.17 18.70 19.17
CA PRO A 649 1.61 19.46 17.99
C PRO A 649 1.98 18.54 16.82
N MET A 650 2.53 17.37 17.13
CA MET A 650 2.97 16.35 16.18
C MET A 650 1.79 15.66 15.48
N MET A 651 0.76 15.26 16.24
CA MET A 651 -0.47 14.65 15.72
C MET A 651 -1.30 15.64 14.89
N LYS A 652 -1.32 16.92 15.30
CA LYS A 652 -2.02 17.98 14.56
C LYS A 652 -1.41 18.21 13.18
N LYS A 653 -0.08 18.15 13.07
CA LYS A 653 0.65 18.28 11.79
C LYS A 653 0.49 17.03 10.91
N PHE A 654 0.53 15.84 11.52
CA PHE A 654 0.29 14.55 10.85
C PHE A 654 -1.13 14.44 10.25
N LEU A 655 -2.16 14.84 11.02
CA LEU A 655 -3.55 14.83 10.56
C LEU A 655 -3.81 15.87 9.45
N GLN A 656 -3.10 17.00 9.46
CA GLN A 656 -3.24 18.03 8.44
C GLN A 656 -2.67 17.59 7.08
N ASP A 657 -1.65 16.74 7.07
CA ASP A 657 -0.99 16.21 5.86
C ASP A 657 -1.65 14.92 5.31
N GLU A 658 -2.33 14.12 6.16
CA GLU A 658 -2.89 12.79 5.80
C GLU A 658 -4.41 12.76 5.49
N VAL A 659 -5.17 13.81 5.84
CA VAL A 659 -6.62 13.89 5.55
C VAL A 659 -6.93 13.90 4.04
N GLU A 660 -5.95 14.21 3.18
CA GLU A 660 -6.09 14.16 1.72
C GLU A 660 -5.70 12.82 1.06
N ARG A 661 -5.15 11.82 1.78
CA ARG A 661 -4.47 10.67 1.12
C ARG A 661 -4.86 9.25 1.56
N GLY A 662 -5.82 9.11 2.47
CA GLY A 662 -6.69 7.93 2.52
C GLY A 662 -6.04 6.59 2.89
N THR A 663 -5.11 6.54 3.86
CA THR A 663 -4.77 5.28 4.55
C THR A 663 -4.28 5.55 5.96
N ILE A 664 -4.90 4.95 6.98
CA ILE A 664 -4.45 4.97 8.39
C ILE A 664 -4.22 3.52 8.84
N LEU A 665 -3.11 3.28 9.55
CA LEU A 665 -2.88 2.14 10.42
C LEU A 665 -3.21 2.60 11.86
N ALA A 666 -4.14 1.94 12.56
CA ALA A 666 -4.50 2.29 13.93
C ALA A 666 -4.03 1.21 14.93
N LEU A 667 -3.20 1.61 15.89
CA LEU A 667 -2.89 0.85 17.11
C LEU A 667 -3.82 1.32 18.23
N VAL A 668 -4.51 0.41 18.90
CA VAL A 668 -5.20 0.68 20.17
C VAL A 668 -4.88 -0.45 21.15
N ARG A 669 -4.33 -0.13 22.33
CA ARG A 669 -4.47 -1.00 23.50
C ARG A 669 -4.72 -0.24 24.80
N GLU A 670 -5.45 -0.94 25.65
CA GLU A 670 -5.73 -0.72 27.07
C GLU A 670 -6.63 0.47 27.42
N LYS A 671 -7.96 0.34 27.23
CA LYS A 671 -9.01 0.64 28.25
C LYS A 671 -10.41 0.35 27.67
N GLY A 672 -10.84 -0.90 27.70
CA GLY A 672 -12.24 -1.29 27.43
C GLY A 672 -12.77 -0.95 26.03
N ALA A 673 -14.03 -1.30 25.77
CA ALA A 673 -14.71 -0.97 24.52
C ALA A 673 -14.86 0.56 24.37
N LEU A 674 -14.39 1.11 23.26
CA LEU A 674 -14.57 2.52 22.87
C LEU A 674 -15.52 2.60 21.68
N THR A 675 -16.45 3.55 21.70
CA THR A 675 -17.38 3.78 20.58
C THR A 675 -16.72 4.59 19.45
N SER A 676 -17.33 4.59 18.25
CA SER A 676 -16.86 5.45 17.14
C SER A 676 -16.86 6.93 17.51
N LYS A 677 -17.79 7.33 18.39
CA LYS A 677 -17.85 8.68 18.97
C LYS A 677 -16.70 8.94 19.94
N ASP A 678 -16.39 8.00 20.82
CA ASP A 678 -15.24 8.15 21.73
C ASP A 678 -13.91 8.24 20.98
N LEU A 679 -13.82 7.56 19.84
CA LEU A 679 -12.68 7.65 18.92
C LEU A 679 -12.66 8.99 18.18
N THR A 680 -13.82 9.48 17.72
CA THR A 680 -13.97 10.81 17.08
C THR A 680 -13.53 11.91 18.03
N ASP A 681 -14.03 11.92 19.25
CA ASP A 681 -13.78 12.95 20.26
C ASP A 681 -12.31 12.97 20.71
N LYS A 682 -11.62 11.82 20.66
CA LYS A 682 -10.21 11.70 21.04
C LYS A 682 -9.23 11.95 19.91
N THR A 683 -9.58 11.57 18.68
CA THR A 683 -8.69 11.66 17.52
C THR A 683 -8.94 12.92 16.69
N GLY A 684 -10.09 13.55 16.84
CA GLY A 684 -10.56 14.65 15.98
C GLY A 684 -10.96 14.21 14.57
N ILE A 685 -11.00 12.90 14.30
CA ILE A 685 -11.42 12.34 13.00
C ILE A 685 -12.95 12.29 12.95
N PRO A 686 -13.60 12.80 11.88
CA PRO A 686 -15.05 12.74 11.72
C PRO A 686 -15.63 11.32 11.90
N GLN A 687 -16.74 11.23 12.63
CA GLN A 687 -17.32 9.95 13.09
C GLN A 687 -17.73 9.02 11.95
N ASP A 688 -18.17 9.59 10.83
CA ASP A 688 -18.50 8.89 9.59
C ASP A 688 -17.29 8.16 9.00
N LYS A 689 -16.09 8.75 9.07
CA LYS A 689 -14.85 8.13 8.58
C LYS A 689 -14.32 7.03 9.50
N VAL A 690 -14.41 7.21 10.82
CA VAL A 690 -14.11 6.16 11.79
C VAL A 690 -15.02 4.95 11.58
N PHE A 691 -16.32 5.22 11.35
CA PHE A 691 -17.31 4.18 11.11
C PHE A 691 -17.11 3.45 9.78
N LEU A 692 -16.85 4.16 8.67
CA LEU A 692 -16.60 3.55 7.35
C LEU A 692 -15.44 2.56 7.39
N HIS A 693 -14.39 2.89 8.12
CA HIS A 693 -13.18 2.08 8.25
C HIS A 693 -13.45 0.80 9.07
N LEU A 694 -14.15 0.91 10.20
CA LEU A 694 -14.54 -0.23 11.04
C LEU A 694 -15.48 -1.21 10.32
N VAL A 695 -16.37 -0.69 9.48
CA VAL A 695 -17.30 -1.52 8.69
C VAL A 695 -16.59 -2.28 7.56
N GLN A 696 -15.55 -1.70 6.95
CA GLN A 696 -14.72 -2.39 5.96
C GLN A 696 -13.91 -3.54 6.56
N MET A 697 -13.53 -3.44 7.84
CA MET A 697 -12.80 -4.49 8.57
C MET A 697 -13.68 -5.71 8.93
N LYS A 698 -15.01 -5.57 9.00
CA LYS A 698 -15.94 -6.61 9.49
C LYS A 698 -16.35 -7.68 8.46
N ARG A 699 -15.75 -7.71 7.27
CA ARG A 699 -16.20 -8.60 6.18
C ARG A 699 -15.68 -10.03 6.20
N ASN A 700 -14.78 -10.42 7.11
CA ASN A 700 -14.30 -11.80 7.28
C ASN A 700 -13.95 -12.03 8.76
N GLU A 701 -14.82 -12.73 9.50
CA GLU A 701 -14.67 -12.99 10.93
C GLU A 701 -14.31 -14.47 11.13
N ASP A 702 -13.06 -14.75 11.55
CA ASP A 702 -12.69 -15.81 12.51
C ASP A 702 -11.20 -15.70 12.93
N LEU A 703 -10.96 -14.79 13.90
CA LEU A 703 -10.02 -14.79 15.06
C LEU A 703 -8.48 -15.01 14.85
N VAL A 704 -7.59 -14.10 15.33
CA VAL A 704 -7.01 -14.01 16.71
C VAL A 704 -6.42 -15.37 17.14
N ILE A 705 -5.12 -15.57 17.36
CA ILE A 705 -4.35 -15.33 18.60
C ILE A 705 -2.88 -15.71 18.31
N VAL A 706 -1.99 -14.77 17.92
CA VAL A 706 -0.52 -14.95 18.08
C VAL A 706 0.10 -13.56 18.25
N GLY A 707 0.18 -13.08 19.49
CA GLY A 707 0.77 -11.76 19.78
C GLY A 707 0.38 -11.09 21.09
N GLU A 708 -0.53 -11.69 21.88
CA GLU A 708 -1.01 -11.06 23.12
C GLU A 708 0.08 -10.83 24.16
N GLU A 709 1.12 -11.65 24.20
CA GLU A 709 2.24 -11.50 25.14
C GLU A 709 3.27 -10.43 24.71
N HIS A 710 3.25 -10.00 23.45
CA HIS A 710 4.29 -9.12 22.88
C HIS A 710 3.77 -7.84 22.21
N GLY A 711 2.45 -7.60 22.23
CA GLY A 711 1.87 -6.29 21.93
C GLY A 711 1.68 -5.92 20.46
N TYR A 712 1.68 -6.89 19.53
CA TYR A 712 1.37 -6.66 18.11
C TYR A 712 0.40 -7.74 17.54
N VAL A 713 -0.20 -7.45 16.39
CA VAL A 713 -1.13 -8.34 15.64
C VAL A 713 -0.69 -8.41 14.18
N LEU A 714 -0.47 -9.61 13.65
CA LEU A 714 -0.18 -9.91 12.24
C LEU A 714 -1.42 -10.44 11.52
N TYR A 715 -1.59 -10.12 10.24
CA TYR A 715 -2.67 -10.62 9.39
C TYR A 715 -2.15 -11.69 8.44
N ASP A 716 -2.77 -12.87 8.44
CA ASP A 716 -2.62 -13.87 7.38
C ASP A 716 -3.80 -13.74 6.40
N VAL A 717 -3.51 -13.67 5.10
CA VAL A 717 -4.52 -13.55 4.05
C VAL A 717 -4.83 -14.95 3.54
N LEU A 718 -5.84 -15.59 4.12
CA LEU A 718 -6.22 -16.92 3.66
C LEU A 718 -6.94 -16.87 2.30
N ARG A 719 -6.48 -17.79 1.45
CA ARG A 719 -7.04 -18.20 0.16
C ARG A 719 -8.55 -18.39 0.25
N THR A 720 -9.30 -17.82 -0.70
CA THR A 720 -10.73 -18.08 -0.87
C THR A 720 -10.96 -19.57 -1.12
N ALA A 721 -11.79 -20.21 -0.31
CA ALA A 721 -12.11 -21.64 -0.46
C ALA A 721 -12.69 -21.91 -1.86
N THR A 722 -12.26 -22.99 -2.49
CA THR A 722 -12.78 -23.37 -3.82
C THR A 722 -14.20 -23.92 -3.72
N GLU A 723 -14.93 -23.95 -4.85
CA GLU A 723 -16.26 -24.58 -4.93
C GLU A 723 -16.22 -26.03 -4.42
N ALA A 724 -15.15 -26.77 -4.73
CA ALA A 724 -14.92 -28.12 -4.22
C ALA A 724 -14.77 -28.20 -2.69
N GLU A 725 -14.02 -27.26 -2.09
CA GLU A 725 -13.80 -27.17 -0.64
C GLU A 725 -15.11 -26.83 0.10
N ILE A 726 -15.89 -25.87 -0.42
CA ILE A 726 -17.20 -25.47 0.12
C ILE A 726 -18.21 -26.62 -0.01
N THR A 727 -18.23 -27.29 -1.16
CA THR A 727 -19.10 -28.45 -1.42
C THR A 727 -18.78 -29.59 -0.46
N LEU A 728 -17.49 -29.91 -0.26
CA LEU A 728 -17.10 -30.98 0.67
C LEU A 728 -17.53 -30.67 2.11
N GLN A 729 -17.26 -29.45 2.61
CA GLN A 729 -17.67 -29.05 3.95
C GLN A 729 -19.18 -29.08 4.13
N THR A 730 -19.93 -28.62 3.13
CA THR A 730 -21.40 -28.61 3.19
C THR A 730 -21.97 -30.02 3.24
N VAL A 731 -21.46 -30.93 2.41
CA VAL A 731 -21.94 -32.32 2.32
C VAL A 731 -21.57 -33.12 3.57
N THR A 732 -20.35 -33.00 4.08
CA THR A 732 -19.91 -33.72 5.28
C THR A 732 -20.65 -33.28 6.54
N ASN A 733 -20.82 -31.97 6.75
CA ASN A 733 -21.62 -31.45 7.86
C ASN A 733 -23.09 -31.86 7.77
N THR A 734 -23.66 -31.84 6.56
CA THR A 734 -25.06 -32.23 6.36
C THR A 734 -25.26 -33.74 6.54
N ALA A 735 -24.27 -34.57 6.19
CA ALA A 735 -24.28 -36.00 6.46
C ALA A 735 -24.41 -36.29 7.96
N LEU A 736 -23.62 -35.61 8.80
CA LEU A 736 -23.65 -35.80 10.24
C LEU A 736 -25.01 -35.40 10.85
N GLN A 737 -25.57 -34.27 10.38
CA GLN A 737 -26.90 -33.79 10.79
C GLN A 737 -28.00 -34.79 10.42
N LEU A 738 -27.97 -35.31 9.19
CA LEU A 738 -28.94 -36.29 8.72
C LEU A 738 -28.83 -37.64 9.46
N ALA A 739 -27.61 -38.13 9.69
CA ALA A 739 -27.39 -39.39 10.43
C ALA A 739 -27.93 -39.30 11.87
N THR A 740 -27.70 -38.15 12.53
CA THR A 740 -28.21 -37.91 13.89
C THR A 740 -29.73 -37.82 13.92
N ALA A 741 -30.33 -37.05 13.00
CA ALA A 741 -31.77 -36.88 12.90
C ALA A 741 -32.49 -38.19 12.52
N GLN A 742 -31.86 -39.03 11.69
CA GLN A 742 -32.38 -40.34 11.30
C GLN A 742 -32.49 -41.26 12.52
N LYS A 743 -31.41 -41.39 13.31
CA LYS A 743 -31.40 -42.22 14.52
C LYS A 743 -32.40 -41.74 15.56
N GLU A 744 -32.54 -40.42 15.72
CA GLU A 744 -33.54 -39.84 16.62
C GLU A 744 -34.96 -40.14 16.13
N LEU A 745 -35.24 -39.96 14.83
CA LEU A 745 -36.54 -40.22 14.23
C LEU A 745 -36.94 -41.71 14.35
N GLU A 746 -36.03 -42.64 14.07
CA GLU A 746 -36.24 -44.08 14.25
C GLU A 746 -36.56 -44.44 15.71
N THR A 747 -35.84 -43.84 16.66
CA THR A 747 -36.08 -44.04 18.10
C THR A 747 -37.46 -43.53 18.51
N LEU A 748 -37.81 -42.31 18.08
CA LEU A 748 -39.07 -41.65 18.42
C LEU A 748 -40.29 -42.39 17.85
N LEU A 749 -40.16 -43.03 16.69
CA LEU A 749 -41.26 -43.77 16.07
C LEU A 749 -41.55 -45.10 16.77
N SER A 750 -40.55 -45.70 17.42
CA SER A 750 -40.72 -46.97 18.15
C SER A 750 -41.61 -46.85 19.40
N ASP A 751 -41.57 -45.72 20.12
CA ASP A 751 -42.34 -45.46 21.35
C ASP A 751 -42.73 -43.97 21.48
N LEU A 752 -43.46 -43.43 20.49
CA LEU A 752 -43.85 -42.01 20.51
C LEU A 752 -44.84 -41.70 21.65
N LYS A 753 -44.46 -40.80 22.55
CA LYS A 753 -45.30 -40.26 23.65
C LYS A 753 -45.70 -38.82 23.37
N ALA A 754 -46.71 -38.34 24.10
CA ALA A 754 -47.23 -36.96 23.98
C ALA A 754 -46.14 -35.90 24.18
N GLU A 755 -45.20 -36.16 25.10
CA GLU A 755 -44.08 -35.28 25.42
C GLU A 755 -43.00 -35.21 24.32
N ASP A 756 -42.94 -36.22 23.45
CA ASP A 756 -41.90 -36.35 22.43
C ASP A 756 -42.28 -35.73 21.08
N ILE A 757 -43.52 -35.26 20.91
CA ILE A 757 -43.99 -34.63 19.66
C ILE A 757 -43.17 -33.39 19.30
N GLY A 758 -42.66 -32.67 20.30
CA GLY A 758 -41.75 -31.54 20.09
C GLY A 758 -40.41 -31.96 19.48
N LYS A 759 -39.85 -33.10 19.94
CA LYS A 759 -38.61 -33.66 19.40
C LYS A 759 -38.83 -34.20 17.98
N LEU A 760 -39.94 -34.90 17.75
CA LEU A 760 -40.35 -35.40 16.44
C LEU A 760 -40.43 -34.28 15.38
N ALA A 761 -41.04 -33.14 15.72
CA ALA A 761 -41.09 -31.99 14.83
C ALA A 761 -39.69 -31.40 14.55
N GLY A 762 -38.79 -31.39 15.55
CA GLY A 762 -37.41 -30.93 15.41
C GLY A 762 -36.56 -31.83 14.50
N SER A 763 -36.68 -33.16 14.63
CA SER A 763 -35.96 -34.10 13.76
C SER A 763 -36.44 -33.97 12.31
N LEU A 764 -37.75 -33.88 12.07
CA LEU A 764 -38.32 -33.67 10.71
C LEU A 764 -37.93 -32.32 10.09
N GLU A 765 -37.83 -31.25 10.88
CA GLU A 765 -37.29 -29.96 10.40
C GLU A 765 -35.82 -30.06 10.00
N THR A 766 -35.03 -30.86 10.71
CA THR A 766 -33.62 -31.09 10.37
C THR A 766 -33.50 -31.72 8.99
N PHE A 767 -34.34 -32.71 8.66
CA PHE A 767 -34.43 -33.27 7.31
C PHE A 767 -34.80 -32.21 6.25
N SER A 768 -35.77 -31.34 6.53
CA SER A 768 -36.17 -30.26 5.62
C SER A 768 -35.02 -29.29 5.34
N ARG A 769 -34.33 -28.82 6.38
CA ARG A 769 -33.22 -27.86 6.24
C ARG A 769 -32.02 -28.48 5.55
N SER A 770 -31.72 -29.74 5.84
CA SER A 770 -30.64 -30.50 5.19
C SER A 770 -30.92 -30.68 3.69
N ARG A 771 -32.16 -31.01 3.31
CA ARG A 771 -32.59 -31.09 1.91
C ARG A 771 -32.36 -29.77 1.17
N ASP A 772 -32.75 -28.64 1.77
CA ASP A 772 -32.60 -27.30 1.18
C ASP A 772 -31.13 -26.84 1.05
N LYS A 773 -30.23 -27.35 1.90
CA LYS A 773 -28.79 -27.13 1.77
C LYS A 773 -28.22 -27.96 0.62
N LEU A 774 -28.60 -29.24 0.56
CA LEU A 774 -28.13 -30.18 -0.47
C LEU A 774 -28.60 -29.82 -1.88
N SER A 775 -29.74 -29.13 -2.03
CA SER A 775 -30.22 -28.63 -3.34
C SER A 775 -29.40 -27.47 -3.89
N LYS A 776 -28.57 -26.83 -3.05
CA LYS A 776 -27.65 -25.76 -3.43
C LYS A 776 -26.23 -26.27 -3.66
N VAL A 777 -25.96 -27.54 -3.40
CA VAL A 777 -24.66 -28.16 -3.63
C VAL A 777 -24.54 -28.51 -5.11
N GLY A 778 -23.60 -27.86 -5.78
CA GLY A 778 -23.23 -28.13 -7.16
C GLY A 778 -21.75 -28.48 -7.29
N LEU A 779 -21.44 -29.21 -8.36
CA LEU A 779 -20.08 -29.34 -8.86
C LEU A 779 -20.09 -28.89 -10.32
N HIS A 780 -19.25 -27.91 -10.67
CA HIS A 780 -19.16 -27.35 -12.02
C HIS A 780 -20.53 -26.88 -12.56
N GLY A 781 -21.34 -26.26 -11.70
CA GLY A 781 -22.64 -25.70 -12.08
C GLY A 781 -23.80 -26.69 -12.20
N SER A 782 -23.62 -27.99 -11.89
CA SER A 782 -24.70 -28.99 -11.89
C SER A 782 -25.11 -29.39 -10.47
N VAL A 783 -26.40 -29.32 -10.15
CA VAL A 783 -26.94 -29.74 -8.83
C VAL A 783 -26.93 -31.27 -8.71
N ILE A 784 -26.39 -31.77 -7.61
CA ILE A 784 -26.27 -33.22 -7.40
C ILE A 784 -27.61 -33.80 -6.95
N ALA A 785 -28.04 -34.88 -7.61
CA ALA A 785 -29.21 -35.67 -7.23
C ALA A 785 -30.53 -34.88 -7.12
N GLU A 786 -30.70 -33.84 -7.93
CA GLU A 786 -31.89 -32.96 -7.97
C GLU A 786 -33.22 -33.73 -8.01
N SER A 787 -33.29 -34.82 -8.80
CA SER A 787 -34.50 -35.65 -8.89
C SER A 787 -34.92 -36.25 -7.53
N ILE A 788 -33.96 -36.69 -6.72
CA ILE A 788 -34.22 -37.31 -5.40
C ILE A 788 -34.70 -36.25 -4.41
N LEU A 789 -34.08 -35.06 -4.45
CA LEU A 789 -34.42 -33.96 -3.55
C LEU A 789 -35.81 -33.38 -3.84
N ASN A 790 -36.23 -33.38 -5.11
CA ASN A 790 -37.57 -32.92 -5.51
C ASN A 790 -38.65 -33.95 -5.15
N GLU A 791 -38.37 -35.25 -5.30
CA GLU A 791 -39.32 -36.32 -4.95
C GLU A 791 -39.64 -36.38 -3.44
N ILE A 792 -38.71 -35.98 -2.57
CA ILE A 792 -38.87 -36.07 -1.12
C ILE A 792 -39.43 -34.79 -0.45
N GLU A 793 -39.39 -33.65 -1.15
CA GLU A 793 -39.80 -32.34 -0.63
C GLU A 793 -41.21 -32.34 -0.02
N GLU A 794 -42.20 -32.77 -0.80
CA GLU A 794 -43.60 -32.74 -0.38
C GLU A 794 -43.88 -33.74 0.73
N LYS A 795 -43.12 -34.85 0.80
CA LYS A 795 -43.23 -35.84 1.87
C LYS A 795 -42.71 -35.28 3.21
N ILE A 796 -41.54 -34.63 3.21
CA ILE A 796 -40.98 -33.97 4.41
C ILE A 796 -41.92 -32.85 4.88
N ARG A 797 -42.38 -32.00 3.96
CA ARG A 797 -43.29 -30.89 4.28
C ARG A 797 -44.60 -31.39 4.90
N SER A 798 -45.17 -32.46 4.35
CA SER A 798 -46.39 -33.08 4.87
C SER A 798 -46.17 -33.64 6.28
N ALA A 799 -45.05 -34.34 6.52
CA ALA A 799 -44.72 -34.89 7.84
C ALA A 799 -44.51 -33.80 8.90
N VAL A 800 -43.82 -32.71 8.57
CA VAL A 800 -43.63 -31.56 9.48
C VAL A 800 -44.98 -30.92 9.85
N LEU A 801 -45.85 -30.70 8.87
CA LEU A 801 -47.18 -30.13 9.10
C LEU A 801 -48.06 -31.02 9.98
N LEU A 802 -48.00 -32.34 9.79
CA LEU A 802 -48.72 -33.32 10.61
C LEU A 802 -48.27 -33.26 12.08
N ALA A 803 -46.96 -33.27 12.33
CA ALA A 803 -46.41 -33.16 13.69
C ALA A 803 -46.84 -31.86 14.38
N TYR A 804 -46.79 -30.72 13.68
CA TYR A 804 -47.22 -29.43 14.23
C TYR A 804 -48.72 -29.35 14.51
N ARG A 805 -49.57 -29.92 13.63
CA ARG A 805 -51.02 -29.97 13.85
C ARG A 805 -51.38 -30.81 15.07
N THR A 806 -50.74 -31.97 15.25
CA THR A 806 -51.00 -32.82 16.42
C THR A 806 -50.48 -32.16 17.70
N ARG A 807 -49.32 -31.50 17.66
CA ARG A 807 -48.80 -30.71 18.77
C ARG A 807 -49.77 -29.61 19.21
N ALA A 808 -50.44 -28.94 18.27
CA ALA A 808 -51.40 -27.87 18.57
C ALA A 808 -52.71 -28.40 19.19
N LYS A 809 -53.08 -29.66 18.95
CA LYS A 809 -54.29 -30.30 19.49
C LYS A 809 -54.12 -30.84 20.92
N LEU A 810 -52.89 -30.93 21.43
CA LEU A 810 -52.57 -31.46 22.75
C LEU A 810 -52.18 -30.31 23.69
N PRO A 811 -52.93 -30.03 24.77
CA PRO A 811 -52.57 -28.98 25.73
C PRO A 811 -51.27 -29.36 26.43
N SER A 812 -50.41 -28.35 26.64
CA SER A 812 -49.09 -28.57 27.23
C SER A 812 -49.22 -29.22 28.61
N THR A 813 -48.60 -30.38 28.81
CA THR A 813 -48.50 -31.08 30.10
C THR A 813 -47.57 -30.37 31.11
N ARG A 814 -47.21 -29.11 30.89
CA ARG A 814 -46.50 -28.30 31.90
C ARG A 814 -47.49 -27.80 32.95
N PRO A 815 -47.22 -27.95 34.26
CA PRO A 815 -48.07 -27.35 35.29
C PRO A 815 -48.16 -25.83 35.10
N LYS A 816 -49.35 -25.26 35.31
CA LYS A 816 -49.54 -23.80 35.30
C LYS A 816 -48.68 -23.19 36.42
N VAL A 817 -47.91 -22.17 36.06
CA VAL A 817 -47.04 -21.41 36.97
C VAL A 817 -47.86 -20.92 38.17
N THR A 818 -47.41 -21.23 39.38
CA THR A 818 -48.09 -20.79 40.61
C THR A 818 -47.79 -19.32 40.91
N VAL A 819 -48.63 -18.66 41.73
CA VAL A 819 -48.44 -17.24 42.11
C VAL A 819 -47.07 -17.03 42.79
N ASP A 820 -46.58 -18.02 43.52
CA ASP A 820 -45.26 -18.01 44.16
C ASP A 820 -44.11 -18.11 43.14
N GLU A 821 -44.29 -18.85 42.03
CA GLU A 821 -43.29 -18.94 40.94
C GLU A 821 -43.27 -17.67 40.05
N LEU A 822 -44.33 -16.87 40.06
CA LEU A 822 -44.38 -15.54 39.40
C LEU A 822 -43.66 -14.46 40.21
N THR A 823 -43.60 -14.60 41.54
CA THR A 823 -42.84 -13.68 42.41
C THR A 823 -41.32 -13.81 42.28
N ASP A 824 -40.83 -14.97 41.82
CA ASP A 824 -39.39 -15.28 41.64
C ASP A 824 -38.87 -15.03 40.22
N VAL A 825 -39.69 -14.46 39.33
CA VAL A 825 -39.23 -14.08 37.99
C VAL A 825 -38.42 -12.81 38.08
N ASP A 826 -37.10 -12.95 38.00
CA ASP A 826 -36.20 -11.81 37.81
C ASP A 826 -36.33 -11.26 36.39
N VAL A 827 -37.28 -10.34 36.22
CA VAL A 827 -37.53 -9.61 34.98
C VAL A 827 -36.23 -9.03 34.35
N PRO A 828 -35.29 -8.49 35.14
CA PRO A 828 -33.92 -8.17 34.70
C PRO A 828 -33.18 -9.31 33.98
N SER A 829 -33.17 -10.53 34.52
CA SER A 829 -32.48 -11.69 33.93
C SER A 829 -33.13 -12.14 32.61
N VAL A 830 -34.47 -12.11 32.51
CA VAL A 830 -35.20 -12.41 31.26
C VAL A 830 -34.92 -11.36 30.17
N LEU A 831 -34.74 -10.10 30.57
CA LEU A 831 -34.35 -9.00 29.67
C LEU A 831 -32.87 -9.09 29.26
N GLU A 832 -31.97 -9.57 30.12
CA GLU A 832 -30.57 -9.85 29.77
C GLU A 832 -30.43 -11.03 28.81
N GLU A 833 -31.18 -12.10 29.03
CA GLU A 833 -31.23 -13.25 28.12
C GLU A 833 -31.80 -12.85 26.74
N TYR A 834 -32.74 -11.90 26.70
CA TYR A 834 -33.22 -11.32 25.43
C TYR A 834 -32.19 -10.40 24.77
N LYS A 835 -31.43 -9.62 25.54
CA LYS A 835 -30.33 -8.79 25.02
C LYS A 835 -29.22 -9.65 24.40
N SER A 836 -28.91 -10.81 24.99
CA SER A 836 -27.91 -11.73 24.43
C SER A 836 -28.41 -12.40 23.14
N GLN A 837 -29.73 -12.55 22.95
CA GLN A 837 -30.33 -13.12 21.75
C GLN A 837 -30.52 -12.12 20.60
N MET A 838 -30.49 -10.80 20.84
CA MET A 838 -30.71 -9.77 19.81
C MET A 838 -29.47 -9.42 18.95
N GLY A 839 -28.32 -10.06 19.20
CA GLY A 839 -27.12 -9.86 18.37
C GLY A 839 -26.60 -8.41 18.35
N TYR A 840 -25.49 -8.20 17.64
CA TYR A 840 -24.59 -7.03 17.65
C TYR A 840 -25.18 -5.63 17.34
N ALA A 841 -26.50 -5.44 17.29
CA ALA A 841 -27.13 -4.14 17.02
C ALA A 841 -26.77 -3.02 18.02
N PRO A 842 -26.65 -3.27 19.34
CA PRO A 842 -26.21 -2.25 20.29
C PRO A 842 -24.71 -1.91 20.16
N LEU A 843 -23.90 -2.80 19.59
CA LEU A 843 -22.44 -2.65 19.47
C LEU A 843 -22.01 -1.68 18.35
N LEU A 844 -22.94 -1.20 17.51
CA LEU A 844 -22.67 -0.28 16.40
C LEU A 844 -23.26 1.13 16.59
N GLY A 845 -23.87 1.43 17.74
CA GLY A 845 -24.25 2.80 18.11
C GLY A 845 -25.49 3.39 17.43
N PHE A 846 -26.39 2.56 16.88
CA PHE A 846 -27.54 3.02 16.09
C PHE A 846 -28.78 3.50 16.88
N GLY A 847 -28.65 3.87 18.16
CA GLY A 847 -29.73 4.52 18.91
C GLY A 847 -29.85 4.10 20.37
N THR A 848 -30.71 4.80 21.11
CA THR A 848 -31.15 4.45 22.48
C THR A 848 -32.48 3.70 22.42
N ILE A 849 -32.65 2.64 23.21
CA ILE A 849 -33.91 1.91 23.34
C ILE A 849 -34.72 2.55 24.46
N GLU A 850 -35.80 3.26 24.12
CA GLU A 850 -36.81 3.69 25.09
C GLU A 850 -37.97 2.69 25.11
N TRP A 851 -38.46 2.35 26.31
CA TRP A 851 -39.58 1.42 26.51
C TRP A 851 -40.85 2.19 26.87
N THR A 852 -41.90 2.07 26.05
CA THR A 852 -43.24 2.61 26.34
C THR A 852 -44.22 1.48 26.70
N HIS A 853 -45.08 1.73 27.70
CA HIS A 853 -46.01 0.74 28.24
C HIS A 853 -47.40 0.93 27.62
N SER A 854 -48.03 -0.12 27.07
CA SER A 854 -49.44 -0.09 26.65
C SER A 854 -50.12 -1.48 26.68
N ARG A 855 -51.47 -1.49 26.63
CA ARG A 855 -52.36 -2.64 26.87
C ARG A 855 -52.35 -3.69 25.74
N CYS A 856 -52.54 -4.96 26.10
CA CYS A 856 -52.70 -6.10 25.18
C CYS A 856 -54.13 -6.16 24.59
N LEU A 857 -54.27 -6.58 23.32
CA LEU A 857 -55.54 -6.63 22.57
C LEU A 857 -56.17 -8.03 22.45
N GLY A 858 -55.71 -9.01 23.24
CA GLY A 858 -56.27 -10.37 23.27
C GLY A 858 -55.80 -11.30 22.13
N CYS A 859 -55.65 -12.59 22.43
CA CYS A 859 -55.12 -13.61 21.51
C CYS A 859 -56.24 -14.53 21.00
N LYS A 860 -56.40 -14.65 19.66
CA LYS A 860 -57.41 -15.53 19.04
C LYS A 860 -57.14 -17.03 19.12
N SER A 861 -55.93 -17.47 19.51
CA SER A 861 -55.57 -18.91 19.47
C SER A 861 -55.93 -19.71 20.73
N CYS A 862 -56.41 -19.07 21.80
CA CYS A 862 -56.67 -19.75 23.07
C CYS A 862 -58.07 -19.52 23.67
N GLU A 863 -58.95 -18.79 22.99
CA GLU A 863 -60.34 -18.46 23.38
C GLU A 863 -60.55 -17.90 24.81
N LEU A 864 -59.51 -17.72 25.62
CA LEU A 864 -59.54 -17.08 26.92
C LEU A 864 -59.35 -15.56 26.79
N GLU A 865 -60.23 -14.79 27.42
CA GLU A 865 -60.04 -13.34 27.60
C GLU A 865 -58.71 -13.09 28.31
N CYS A 866 -57.89 -12.23 27.72
CA CYS A 866 -56.59 -11.86 28.28
C CYS A 866 -56.84 -11.10 29.58
N PRO A 867 -56.21 -11.45 30.72
CA PRO A 867 -56.27 -10.60 31.91
C PRO A 867 -55.76 -9.21 31.51
N GLU A 868 -56.40 -8.12 31.96
CA GLU A 868 -56.25 -6.77 31.37
C GLU A 868 -54.82 -6.17 31.40
N ASP A 869 -53.81 -6.91 31.86
CA ASP A 869 -52.48 -6.43 32.21
C ASP A 869 -51.32 -7.12 31.45
N ALA A 870 -51.55 -7.73 30.28
CA ALA A 870 -50.44 -8.19 29.45
C ALA A 870 -49.61 -6.99 28.92
N ILE A 871 -48.29 -7.04 29.14
CA ILE A 871 -47.35 -5.94 28.89
C ILE A 871 -46.90 -5.97 27.43
N LYS A 872 -47.18 -4.89 26.68
CA LYS A 872 -46.53 -4.59 25.40
C LYS A 872 -45.17 -3.93 25.67
N LEU A 873 -44.10 -4.51 25.13
CA LEU A 873 -42.76 -3.93 25.15
C LEU A 873 -42.45 -3.39 23.75
N THR A 874 -42.55 -2.07 23.58
CA THR A 874 -42.24 -1.42 22.30
C THR A 874 -40.85 -0.78 22.39
N PRO A 875 -39.82 -1.31 21.71
CA PRO A 875 -38.55 -0.62 21.59
C PRO A 875 -38.69 0.54 20.61
N VAL A 876 -38.36 1.76 21.04
CA VAL A 876 -38.28 2.93 20.16
C VAL A 876 -36.82 3.14 19.77
N LEU A 877 -36.49 2.96 18.49
CA LEU A 877 -35.20 3.35 17.91
C LEU A 877 -35.27 4.80 17.44
N ARG A 878 -34.55 5.70 18.12
CA ARG A 878 -34.36 7.09 17.68
C ARG A 878 -33.06 7.21 16.90
N ILE A 879 -33.17 7.55 15.62
CA ILE A 879 -32.06 7.87 14.73
C ILE A 879 -31.89 9.40 14.75
N PRO A 880 -30.78 9.97 15.24
CA PRO A 880 -30.55 11.42 15.12
C PRO A 880 -30.26 11.79 13.66
N GLU A 881 -30.58 13.03 13.30
CA GLU A 881 -30.46 13.65 11.97
C GLU A 881 -29.25 13.16 11.16
N ILE A 882 -29.55 12.57 10.01
CA ILE A 882 -28.57 12.04 9.08
C ILE A 882 -28.18 13.18 8.13
N PHE A 883 -27.07 13.83 8.45
CA PHE A 883 -26.28 14.76 7.62
C PHE A 883 -26.93 16.11 7.22
N GLU A 884 -26.30 17.21 7.65
CA GLU A 884 -26.36 18.50 6.94
C GLU A 884 -25.13 18.61 6.04
N PHE A 885 -25.33 18.88 4.75
CA PHE A 885 -24.26 19.22 3.81
C PHE A 885 -24.42 20.69 3.41
N ALA A 886 -23.31 21.44 3.31
CA ALA A 886 -23.35 22.78 2.74
C ALA A 886 -23.48 22.70 1.20
N ASP A 887 -24.20 23.63 0.60
CA ASP A 887 -24.44 23.68 -0.87
C ASP A 887 -23.12 23.74 -1.68
N GLU A 888 -22.05 24.24 -1.06
CA GLU A 888 -20.72 24.37 -1.65
C GLU A 888 -19.99 23.01 -1.75
N ASP A 889 -20.20 22.10 -0.80
CA ASP A 889 -19.59 20.75 -0.77
C ASP A 889 -20.19 19.82 -1.85
N LEU A 890 -21.45 20.07 -2.22
CA LEU A 890 -22.14 19.34 -3.29
C LEU A 890 -21.63 19.74 -4.69
N ALA A 891 -21.04 20.93 -4.83
CA ALA A 891 -20.57 21.47 -6.10
C ALA A 891 -19.17 20.97 -6.51
N GLU A 892 -18.39 20.41 -5.57
CA GLU A 892 -17.02 19.94 -5.82
C GLU A 892 -16.90 18.45 -6.23
N LEU A 893 -18.03 17.74 -6.38
CA LEU A 893 -18.02 16.30 -6.70
C LEU A 893 -17.59 16.02 -8.17
N PRO A 894 -16.55 15.20 -8.43
CA PRO A 894 -16.03 14.97 -9.78
C PRO A 894 -16.96 14.16 -10.71
N ILE A 895 -16.90 14.52 -11.99
CA ILE A 895 -17.81 14.20 -13.09
C ILE A 895 -17.65 12.74 -13.57
N ASN A 896 -18.13 11.77 -12.80
CA ASN A 896 -18.42 10.43 -13.31
C ASN A 896 -19.91 10.11 -13.14
N ARG A 897 -20.69 10.61 -14.11
CA ARG A 897 -22.16 10.62 -14.09
C ARG A 897 -22.77 9.23 -13.91
N GLY A 898 -22.12 8.13 -14.30
CA GLY A 898 -22.68 6.77 -14.16
C GLY A 898 -22.83 6.26 -12.72
N LEU A 899 -21.93 6.66 -11.81
CA LEU A 899 -22.01 6.25 -10.40
C LEU A 899 -22.99 7.15 -9.64
N PHE A 900 -22.97 8.46 -9.92
CA PHE A 900 -23.96 9.40 -9.43
C PHE A 900 -25.39 9.04 -9.88
N TYR A 901 -25.60 8.66 -11.15
CA TYR A 901 -26.92 8.22 -11.63
C TYR A 901 -27.37 6.89 -11.00
N LYS A 902 -26.48 5.94 -10.66
CA LYS A 902 -26.86 4.75 -9.87
C LYS A 902 -27.19 5.08 -8.40
N THR A 903 -26.47 6.03 -7.81
CA THR A 903 -26.73 6.50 -6.43
C THR A 903 -28.00 7.35 -6.35
N VAL A 904 -28.31 8.14 -7.38
CA VAL A 904 -29.50 8.99 -7.46
C VAL A 904 -30.74 8.24 -7.98
N GLN A 905 -30.61 7.24 -8.85
CA GLN A 905 -31.72 6.33 -9.24
C GLN A 905 -32.06 5.32 -8.11
N SER A 906 -31.17 5.17 -7.12
CA SER A 906 -31.42 4.56 -5.80
C SER A 906 -32.06 5.54 -4.79
N LEU A 907 -32.11 6.84 -5.09
CA LEU A 907 -32.61 7.87 -4.17
C LEU A 907 -33.77 8.71 -4.74
N ALA A 908 -34.15 8.60 -6.02
CA ALA A 908 -35.16 9.48 -6.60
C ALA A 908 -35.86 8.91 -7.84
N THR A 909 -37.14 8.52 -7.72
CA THR A 909 -38.12 8.52 -8.83
C THR A 909 -39.51 8.77 -8.19
N THR A 910 -40.13 9.95 -8.10
CA THR A 910 -40.26 11.12 -9.01
C THR A 910 -40.71 12.36 -8.20
N LYS A 911 -40.44 13.60 -8.66
CA LYS A 911 -40.73 14.90 -8.00
C LYS A 911 -42.00 15.60 -8.55
N PRO A 912 -42.76 16.36 -7.74
CA PRO A 912 -43.15 17.73 -8.11
C PRO A 912 -42.87 18.72 -6.95
N THR A 913 -41.91 19.64 -7.04
CA THR A 913 -41.94 21.01 -7.63
C THR A 913 -42.63 22.11 -6.82
N ASP A 914 -43.33 21.83 -5.72
CA ASP A 914 -43.72 22.87 -4.73
C ASP A 914 -43.70 22.32 -3.29
N ASN A 915 -43.46 23.19 -2.30
CA ASN A 915 -43.25 22.85 -0.89
C ASN A 915 -44.39 21.98 -0.31
N ILE A 916 -44.08 20.76 0.15
CA ILE A 916 -45.03 19.89 0.86
C ILE A 916 -44.80 20.03 2.37
N VAL A 917 -45.75 20.64 3.07
CA VAL A 917 -45.82 20.64 4.54
C VAL A 917 -46.48 19.31 4.96
N LEU A 918 -45.77 18.48 5.72
CA LEU A 918 -46.28 17.20 6.19
C LEU A 918 -47.05 17.37 7.51
N GLU A 919 -48.34 17.05 7.50
CA GLU A 919 -49.14 16.93 8.72
C GLU A 919 -48.74 15.67 9.52
N LYS A 920 -48.99 15.70 10.84
CA LYS A 920 -48.47 14.83 11.91
C LYS A 920 -48.75 13.31 11.76
N GLU A 921 -49.32 12.86 10.65
CA GLU A 921 -49.68 11.47 10.35
C GLU A 921 -49.33 11.02 8.90
N SER A 922 -48.35 11.65 8.23
CA SER A 922 -47.89 11.21 6.89
C SER A 922 -46.81 10.10 6.96
N PRO A 923 -46.92 9.01 6.17
CA PRO A 923 -46.08 7.81 6.29
C PRO A 923 -44.80 7.91 5.45
N GLY A 924 -43.63 7.61 6.04
CA GLY A 924 -42.39 7.43 5.27
C GLY A 924 -41.08 7.79 5.98
N PHE A 925 -41.14 8.55 7.08
CA PHE A 925 -40.04 8.72 8.03
C PHE A 925 -40.63 8.65 9.44
N GLY A 926 -40.26 7.63 10.22
CA GLY A 926 -40.87 7.38 11.53
C GLY A 926 -40.06 6.41 12.37
N SER A 927 -40.36 6.39 13.67
CA SER A 927 -39.90 5.36 14.60
C SER A 927 -40.36 3.99 14.11
N VAL A 928 -39.44 3.02 14.02
CA VAL A 928 -39.83 1.62 13.83
C VAL A 928 -40.29 1.08 15.18
N GLU A 929 -41.61 1.04 15.39
CA GLU A 929 -42.19 0.31 16.51
C GLU A 929 -42.26 -1.18 16.14
N VAL A 930 -41.54 -2.02 16.89
CA VAL A 930 -41.62 -3.47 16.75
C VAL A 930 -42.56 -4.00 17.83
N ASP A 931 -43.72 -4.49 17.42
CA ASP A 931 -44.70 -5.05 18.34
C ASP A 931 -44.32 -6.48 18.76
N LEU A 932 -43.68 -6.61 19.91
CA LEU A 932 -43.46 -7.90 20.58
C LEU A 932 -44.62 -8.18 21.54
N TRP A 933 -45.38 -9.24 21.23
CA TRP A 933 -46.51 -9.70 22.05
C TRP A 933 -46.06 -10.79 23.01
N LEU A 934 -46.14 -10.52 24.30
CA LEU A 934 -45.84 -11.50 25.36
C LEU A 934 -47.15 -11.98 26.00
N CYS A 935 -47.51 -13.24 25.78
CA CYS A 935 -48.59 -13.88 26.54
C CYS A 935 -48.02 -14.37 27.88
N VAL A 936 -48.30 -13.63 28.95
CA VAL A 936 -47.82 -13.95 30.30
C VAL A 936 -48.44 -15.25 30.84
N ALA A 937 -49.54 -15.74 30.26
CA ALA A 937 -50.27 -16.91 30.75
C ALA A 937 -49.71 -18.29 30.35
N CYS A 938 -48.98 -18.44 29.22
CA CYS A 938 -48.60 -19.78 28.73
C CYS A 938 -47.09 -20.04 28.54
N ARG A 939 -46.22 -19.01 28.55
CA ARG A 939 -44.77 -19.09 28.28
C ARG A 939 -44.34 -19.92 27.04
N THR A 940 -45.26 -20.31 26.15
CA THR A 940 -44.99 -21.27 25.06
C THR A 940 -45.30 -20.73 23.66
N CYS A 941 -46.10 -19.67 23.54
CA CYS A 941 -46.36 -19.01 22.26
C CYS A 941 -45.44 -17.81 22.05
N VAL A 942 -44.18 -18.04 21.64
CA VAL A 942 -43.26 -16.97 21.20
C VAL A 942 -43.44 -16.65 19.70
N ARG A 943 -44.39 -17.28 19.00
CA ARG A 943 -44.65 -16.98 17.59
C ARG A 943 -46.14 -16.90 17.26
N ARG A 944 -46.53 -15.72 16.75
CA ARG A 944 -47.80 -15.35 16.09
C ARG A 944 -49.00 -15.09 17.01
N CYS A 945 -49.10 -13.84 17.48
CA CYS A 945 -50.40 -13.23 17.75
C CYS A 945 -50.86 -12.52 16.48
N PRO A 946 -51.96 -12.92 15.81
CA PRO A 946 -52.48 -12.19 14.67
C PRO A 946 -53.21 -10.95 15.20
N GLY A 947 -52.57 -9.78 15.09
CA GLY A 947 -53.21 -8.49 15.34
C GLY A 947 -54.40 -8.24 14.40
N PRO A 948 -55.19 -7.18 14.63
CA PRO A 948 -56.35 -6.86 13.80
C PRO A 948 -55.92 -6.63 12.34
N VAL A 949 -56.85 -6.98 11.45
CA VAL A 949 -56.67 -7.12 9.99
C VAL A 949 -55.97 -5.90 9.37
N ASP A 950 -55.13 -6.21 8.38
CA ASP A 950 -54.10 -5.39 7.70
C ASP A 950 -52.82 -5.14 8.52
N GLY A 951 -52.05 -6.22 8.75
CA GLY A 951 -50.72 -6.08 9.37
C GLY A 951 -50.00 -7.34 9.86
N ALA A 952 -50.45 -8.55 9.51
CA ALA A 952 -49.80 -9.77 10.02
C ALA A 952 -48.47 -10.05 9.28
N LEU A 953 -47.37 -9.47 9.77
CA LEU A 953 -46.03 -9.73 9.25
C LEU A 953 -45.60 -11.16 9.60
N VAL A 954 -45.42 -11.97 8.56
CA VAL A 954 -44.73 -13.26 8.62
C VAL A 954 -43.24 -12.97 8.76
N LEU A 955 -42.68 -13.15 9.96
CA LEU A 955 -41.23 -13.24 10.15
C LEU A 955 -40.74 -14.59 9.59
N ASP A 956 -40.50 -14.60 8.29
CA ASP A 956 -39.53 -15.46 7.62
C ASP A 956 -38.40 -14.51 7.24
N LEU A 957 -37.19 -14.66 7.79
CA LEU A 957 -36.02 -13.91 7.34
C LEU A 957 -35.62 -14.43 5.95
N LYS A 958 -36.44 -14.09 4.95
CA LYS A 958 -36.27 -14.42 3.53
C LYS A 958 -35.90 -13.19 2.71
N TRP A 959 -35.13 -12.27 3.28
CA TRP A 959 -34.74 -11.05 2.56
C TRP A 959 -33.23 -10.94 2.64
N SER A 960 -32.56 -11.68 1.75
CA SER A 960 -31.24 -11.23 1.30
C SER A 960 -31.46 -9.96 0.49
N LEU A 961 -30.59 -8.97 0.70
CA LEU A 961 -30.64 -7.64 0.06
C LEU A 961 -30.98 -7.67 -1.47
N PRO A 962 -30.54 -8.69 -2.25
CA PRO A 962 -30.94 -8.83 -3.66
C PRO A 962 -32.44 -9.05 -3.94
N GLU A 963 -33.17 -9.79 -3.10
CA GLU A 963 -34.58 -10.15 -3.37
C GLU A 963 -35.53 -8.98 -3.06
N VAL A 964 -35.15 -8.15 -2.10
CA VAL A 964 -35.79 -6.85 -1.75
C VAL A 964 -35.78 -5.92 -2.96
N VAL A 965 -34.63 -5.82 -3.62
CA VAL A 965 -34.42 -5.00 -4.82
C VAL A 965 -35.25 -5.53 -5.99
N ARG A 966 -35.36 -6.86 -6.13
CA ARG A 966 -36.10 -7.51 -7.22
C ARG A 966 -37.62 -7.28 -7.13
N GLN A 967 -38.19 -7.26 -5.92
CA GLN A 967 -39.61 -7.00 -5.72
C GLN A 967 -39.97 -5.53 -5.94
N ILE A 968 -39.09 -4.60 -5.54
CA ILE A 968 -39.23 -3.15 -5.78
C ILE A 968 -39.20 -2.84 -7.28
N THR A 969 -38.36 -3.52 -8.08
CA THR A 969 -38.32 -3.37 -9.54
C THR A 969 -39.49 -4.04 -10.30
N SER A 970 -40.36 -4.80 -9.62
CA SER A 970 -41.47 -5.51 -10.28
C SER A 970 -42.82 -4.79 -10.22
N GLN A 971 -42.89 -3.68 -9.48
CA GLN A 971 -44.02 -2.74 -9.52
C GLN A 971 -43.49 -1.37 -9.94
N THR A 972 -43.51 -1.19 -11.27
CA THR A 972 -43.06 -0.05 -12.10
C THR A 972 -41.57 0.17 -12.26
#